data_AF-A0A7S0HIU5-F1
#
_entry.id   AF-A0A7S0HIU5-F1
#
_cell.length_a   1.000
_cell.length_b   1.000
_cell.length_c   1.000
_cell.angle_alpha   90.00
_cell.angle_beta   90.00
_cell.angle_gamma   90.00
#
_symmetry.space_group_name_H-M   'P 1'
#
loop_
_entity.id
_entity.type
_entity.pdbx_description
1 polymer ?
#
loop_
_entity_poly.entity_id
_entity_poly.type
_entity_poly.pdbx_seq_one_letter_code
_entity_poly.pdbx_strand_id
1 'polypeptide(L)'
;RKRFESPGELERGREFGRRELLEVNRHGSGKSEGESDHLAVNDRGSAWESSNHRKFTDTPVQQKFEYQTTSVMPSLKQSVFDKNYQLLDAKAQAEYEVRQNRLAEGELNEARTKIGFLERELEVSHAANSRLEFRLRDLEDELLKAKTENARLKVSNEFKQNELEMMQKKQSEEVTKFEETNRGQAELKDVAQRAQKQIVELGSLVHSLKTQLNQSQSEKRDVEERWQRLQDETKRLRSDKHEDHTAINDLRIKLQTSEDTLRMRTQRYEEKVEDLQSCLQTSGEREDELKRYNEELSSLLLKAQEQMDQDEIEIRSLHDELNRRSLELSSLQENLSSHQRQNEQLVLNLADLEAKFRLMETKQAERDEKIAMLDQENRNLRSSLTKLHEEHAREQERTKELEAEMIVISDREKHVMEELHKTKEDVWREQSGARDAVFTLKGEREEKDKILHEFTTLKQRTQDRVEELEAKIESLISSKKEIAENLRQEQERAVRLDASLHDQLTRNEVLENEIKREKESSKLSMMKSKEASHVLENTKRELHQKDVELNKLREALNQTDRRMSDFEERIKVERERVDGKNETIEEMRKNYQDQQKAALNMKNKIEGLEMENKKLEMEVMELQTKFDVQASDSSHVASQLEHAITTIEHLQAEREKMIQELEASKKYSEMLVVSMQRQSAAFYEQMDREKEKLAEAHELLLLRQDNGVKEQENVESKVLMEKEKMIRDLQQEIQSLKSSLEEENNKVEVLTSALEEMTAYVEKVSEARRKAI
;
A
#
# COMPACT_ATOMS: atom_id res chain seq x y z
N ARG A 1 63.99 -46.11 33.06
CA ARG A 1 63.86 -44.97 34.00
C ARG A 1 62.39 -44.53 33.92
N LYS A 2 61.48 -44.95 34.81
CA LYS A 2 61.18 -44.44 36.17
C LYS A 2 60.73 -42.97 36.22
N ARG A 3 59.41 -42.77 36.06
CA ARG A 3 58.41 -41.91 36.75
C ARG A 3 57.09 -42.28 36.03
N PHE A 4 56.00 -42.78 36.63
CA PHE A 4 55.36 -42.54 37.93
C PHE A 4 54.95 -41.08 38.14
N GLU A 5 53.75 -40.78 37.65
CA GLU A 5 52.88 -39.68 38.09
C GLU A 5 51.51 -40.29 38.47
N SER A 6 50.71 -39.57 39.24
CA SER A 6 49.74 -40.18 40.19
C SER A 6 48.28 -40.15 39.73
N PRO A 7 47.40 -41.03 40.26
CA PRO A 7 45.96 -40.99 39.97
C PRO A 7 45.20 -39.81 40.60
N GLY A 8 45.88 -38.81 41.18
CA GLY A 8 45.25 -37.68 41.90
C GLY A 8 44.76 -36.50 41.04
N GLU A 9 44.85 -36.57 39.71
CA GLU A 9 44.53 -35.42 38.83
C GLU A 9 43.11 -35.46 38.25
N LEU A 10 42.44 -36.63 38.25
CA LEU A 10 41.10 -36.81 37.67
C LEU A 10 39.94 -36.27 38.54
N GLU A 11 40.18 -35.94 39.80
CA GLU A 11 39.16 -35.35 40.69
C GLU A 11 39.02 -33.83 40.52
N ARG A 12 40.12 -33.12 40.20
CA ARG A 12 40.10 -31.64 40.05
C ARG A 12 39.22 -31.15 38.90
N GLY A 13 38.96 -32.01 37.91
CA GLY A 13 38.00 -31.73 36.83
C GLY A 13 36.52 -31.76 37.26
N ARG A 14 36.18 -32.31 38.43
CA ARG A 14 34.78 -32.47 38.89
C ARG A 14 34.31 -31.41 39.89
N GLU A 15 35.21 -30.57 40.41
CA GLU A 15 34.86 -29.52 41.39
C GLU A 15 34.40 -28.20 40.75
N PHE A 16 34.94 -27.82 39.59
CA PHE A 16 34.55 -26.56 38.93
C PHE A 16 33.07 -26.52 38.54
N GLY A 17 32.54 -27.61 37.98
CA GLY A 17 31.13 -27.72 37.56
C GLY A 17 30.09 -27.75 38.69
N ARG A 18 30.48 -27.59 39.96
CA ARG A 18 29.55 -27.55 41.11
C ARG A 18 29.51 -26.21 41.86
N ARG A 19 30.33 -25.21 41.48
CA ARG A 19 30.35 -23.91 42.19
C ARG A 19 29.34 -22.88 41.68
N GLU A 20 29.03 -22.84 40.38
CA GLU A 20 28.05 -21.88 39.85
C GLU A 20 26.58 -22.23 40.20
N LEU A 21 26.31 -23.48 40.60
CA LEU A 21 24.95 -23.96 40.91
C LEU A 21 24.47 -23.68 42.34
N LEU A 22 25.22 -22.91 43.14
CA LEU A 22 24.89 -22.66 44.56
C LEU A 22 24.67 -21.18 44.96
N GLU A 23 24.95 -20.20 44.09
CA GLU A 23 24.69 -18.78 44.41
C GLU A 23 23.34 -18.26 43.90
N VAL A 24 22.68 -18.97 42.98
CA VAL A 24 21.38 -18.54 42.40
C VAL A 24 20.19 -18.73 43.37
N ASN A 25 20.31 -19.57 44.40
CA ASN A 25 19.21 -19.93 45.31
C ASN A 25 19.30 -19.32 46.72
N ARG A 26 19.87 -18.11 46.85
CA ARG A 26 19.74 -17.28 48.05
C ARG A 26 19.55 -15.79 47.72
N HIS A 27 18.30 -15.37 47.53
CA HIS A 27 17.71 -14.18 48.18
C HIS A 27 16.19 -14.11 47.94
N GLY A 28 15.46 -15.09 48.49
CA GLY A 28 14.02 -14.96 48.72
C GLY A 28 13.75 -14.37 50.11
N SER A 29 12.78 -13.45 50.19
CA SER A 29 12.36 -12.69 51.38
C SER A 29 13.35 -11.64 51.91
N GLY A 30 12.87 -10.39 51.97
CA GLY A 30 13.51 -9.22 52.58
C GLY A 30 12.55 -8.04 52.51
N LYS A 31 12.11 -7.52 53.66
CA LYS A 31 11.26 -6.32 53.76
C LYS A 31 12.09 -5.16 54.32
N SER A 32 12.21 -4.10 53.53
CA SER A 32 12.50 -2.72 53.91
C SER A 32 12.19 -1.89 52.64
N GLU A 33 11.59 -0.70 52.71
CA GLU A 33 12.22 0.56 53.13
C GLU A 33 13.61 0.74 52.46
N GLY A 34 13.86 1.80 51.69
CA GLY A 34 12.97 2.94 51.39
C GLY A 34 13.76 4.23 51.23
N GLU A 35 14.65 4.32 50.26
CA GLU A 35 15.43 5.52 49.98
C GLU A 35 15.45 5.80 48.47
N SER A 36 15.16 7.04 48.11
CA SER A 36 15.22 7.57 46.75
C SER A 36 16.53 8.33 46.57
N ASP A 37 17.29 8.02 45.52
CA ASP A 37 18.42 8.87 45.12
C ASP A 37 18.33 9.24 43.63
N HIS A 38 18.68 10.48 43.32
CA HIS A 38 18.30 11.14 42.07
C HIS A 38 19.46 11.23 41.06
N LEU A 39 19.24 10.75 39.83
CA LEU A 39 19.91 11.25 38.63
C LEU A 39 18.84 11.53 37.57
N ALA A 40 18.33 12.76 37.49
CA ALA A 40 18.94 13.89 36.77
C ALA A 40 18.66 13.86 35.25
N VAL A 41 17.41 14.16 34.90
CA VAL A 41 17.03 14.64 33.56
C VAL A 41 16.96 16.18 33.63
N ASN A 42 17.52 16.86 32.63
CA ASN A 42 17.65 18.33 32.66
C ASN A 42 16.32 19.05 32.36
N ASP A 43 15.71 19.64 33.39
CA ASP A 43 14.73 20.69 33.20
C ASP A 43 15.38 21.98 32.68
N ARG A 44 14.79 22.57 31.63
CA ARG A 44 15.01 23.96 31.24
C ARG A 44 13.68 24.70 31.25
N GLY A 45 13.14 24.89 32.45
CA GLY A 45 12.05 25.83 32.67
C GLY A 45 12.53 27.27 32.44
N SER A 46 11.80 28.00 31.59
CA SER A 46 11.77 29.46 31.63
C SER A 46 10.37 29.90 32.03
N ALA A 47 10.35 30.78 33.03
CA ALA A 47 9.32 31.74 33.41
C ALA A 47 8.42 32.21 32.23
N TRP A 48 7.19 32.69 32.45
CA TRP A 48 6.82 33.68 33.47
C TRP A 48 5.54 33.37 34.24
N GLU A 49 5.51 33.85 35.49
CA GLU A 49 4.34 33.89 36.35
C GLU A 49 4.13 35.33 36.88
N SER A 50 3.04 35.54 37.64
CA SER A 50 2.78 36.68 38.53
C SER A 50 2.41 38.06 37.92
N SER A 51 1.08 38.27 37.91
CA SER A 51 0.40 39.32 38.70
C SER A 51 0.46 40.81 38.28
N ASN A 52 -0.73 41.40 38.17
CA ASN A 52 -1.04 42.62 38.92
C ASN A 52 -2.55 42.81 39.17
N HIS A 53 -2.91 43.37 40.33
CA HIS A 53 -4.30 43.51 40.78
C HIS A 53 -4.56 44.92 41.36
N ARG A 54 -5.29 45.75 40.62
CA ARG A 54 -5.98 46.98 41.10
C ARG A 54 -7.21 47.25 40.21
N LYS A 55 -8.31 47.90 40.62
CA LYS A 55 -9.12 48.02 41.85
C LYS A 55 -9.98 49.29 41.66
N PHE A 56 -11.31 49.16 41.68
CA PHE A 56 -12.32 50.26 41.71
C PHE A 56 -12.37 51.18 40.45
N THR A 57 -13.48 51.84 40.08
CA THR A 57 -14.80 52.03 40.75
C THR A 57 -15.95 52.16 39.72
N ASP A 58 -17.13 51.66 40.09
CA ASP A 58 -18.50 52.19 39.91
C ASP A 58 -19.23 52.48 38.57
N THR A 59 -20.52 52.16 38.66
CA THR A 59 -21.73 52.60 37.91
C THR A 59 -22.05 52.03 36.52
N PRO A 60 -23.36 51.80 36.21
CA PRO A 60 -23.76 50.93 35.10
C PRO A 60 -24.47 51.66 33.94
N VAL A 61 -24.40 51.07 32.74
CA VAL A 61 -25.36 51.33 31.66
C VAL A 61 -25.98 50.00 31.24
N GLN A 62 -27.29 49.87 31.39
CA GLN A 62 -28.05 48.77 30.81
C GLN A 62 -28.21 49.02 29.30
N GLN A 63 -27.55 48.22 28.46
CA GLN A 63 -28.04 47.98 27.11
C GLN A 63 -28.14 46.48 26.86
N LYS A 64 -29.37 46.02 26.65
CA LYS A 64 -29.65 44.69 26.11
C LYS A 64 -29.17 44.66 24.66
N PHE A 65 -28.11 43.91 24.39
CA PHE A 65 -27.90 43.31 23.08
C PHE A 65 -28.12 41.81 23.21
N GLU A 66 -29.30 41.36 22.78
CA GLU A 66 -29.69 39.95 22.73
C GLU A 66 -29.00 39.28 21.52
N TYR A 67 -27.67 39.14 21.59
CA TYR A 67 -26.95 38.24 20.70
C TYR A 67 -27.34 36.80 21.03
N GLN A 68 -28.22 36.23 20.21
CA GLN A 68 -28.48 34.80 20.17
C GLN A 68 -27.22 34.07 19.68
N THR A 69 -26.27 33.80 20.59
CA THR A 69 -25.19 32.85 20.33
C THR A 69 -25.79 31.46 20.20
N THR A 70 -26.02 31.01 18.97
CA THR A 70 -26.53 29.68 18.66
C THR A 70 -25.64 28.61 19.30
N SER A 71 -26.24 27.76 20.13
CA SER A 71 -25.53 26.84 21.03
C SER A 71 -25.00 25.59 20.30
N VAL A 72 -24.08 25.78 19.34
CA VAL A 72 -23.41 24.71 18.60
C VAL A 72 -22.09 24.25 19.28
N MET A 73 -21.55 25.08 20.18
CA MET A 73 -20.27 24.83 20.87
C MET A 73 -20.21 23.61 21.83
N PRO A 74 -21.30 23.19 22.53
CA PRO A 74 -21.19 22.08 23.49
C PRO A 74 -20.89 20.72 22.84
N SER A 75 -21.58 20.38 21.76
CA SER A 75 -21.46 19.09 21.07
C SER A 75 -20.10 18.91 20.40
N LEU A 76 -19.55 19.98 19.80
CA LEU A 76 -18.21 19.97 19.23
C LEU A 76 -17.13 19.71 20.29
N LYS A 77 -17.21 20.35 21.46
CA LYS A 77 -16.27 20.08 22.55
C LYS A 77 -16.40 18.66 23.09
N GLN A 78 -17.62 18.16 23.29
CA GLN A 78 -17.87 16.79 23.72
C GLN A 78 -17.27 15.79 22.72
N SER A 79 -17.56 15.93 21.42
CA SER A 79 -17.04 15.04 20.37
C SER A 79 -15.50 15.04 20.27
N VAL A 80 -14.84 16.18 20.50
CA VAL A 80 -13.37 16.25 20.53
C VAL A 80 -12.82 15.55 21.80
N PHE A 81 -13.47 15.69 22.95
CA PHE A 81 -13.09 14.94 24.15
C PHE A 81 -13.28 13.43 23.97
N ASP A 82 -14.42 13.00 23.44
CA ASP A 82 -14.73 11.58 23.22
C ASP A 82 -13.75 10.95 22.22
N LYS A 83 -13.41 11.64 21.12
CA LYS A 83 -12.37 11.20 20.16
C LYS A 83 -10.98 11.15 20.78
N ASN A 84 -10.60 12.15 21.58
CA ASN A 84 -9.31 12.15 22.27
C ASN A 84 -9.23 11.01 23.31
N TYR A 85 -10.34 10.67 23.98
CA TYR A 85 -10.42 9.53 24.89
C TYR A 85 -10.26 8.21 24.14
N GLN A 86 -10.97 8.03 23.01
CA GLN A 86 -10.83 6.85 22.14
C GLN A 86 -9.40 6.68 21.60
N LEU A 87 -8.72 7.78 21.22
CA LEU A 87 -7.32 7.74 20.81
C LEU A 87 -6.36 7.37 21.95
N LEU A 88 -6.63 7.84 23.17
CA LEU A 88 -5.86 7.47 24.37
C LEU A 88 -6.05 5.99 24.74
N ASP A 89 -7.28 5.49 24.67
CA ASP A 89 -7.64 4.10 24.98
C ASP A 89 -7.05 3.13 23.95
N ALA A 90 -7.22 3.42 22.65
CA ALA A 90 -6.60 2.67 21.56
C ALA A 90 -5.07 2.68 21.63
N LYS A 91 -4.45 3.82 22.02
CA LYS A 91 -3.00 3.89 22.25
C LYS A 91 -2.57 3.04 23.46
N ALA A 92 -3.32 3.09 24.57
CA ALA A 92 -3.02 2.30 25.75
C ALA A 92 -3.13 0.79 25.46
N GLN A 93 -4.12 0.37 24.68
CA GLN A 93 -4.26 -1.01 24.22
C GLN A 93 -3.13 -1.42 23.27
N ALA A 94 -2.74 -0.58 22.31
CA ALA A 94 -1.59 -0.84 21.43
C ALA A 94 -0.27 -0.95 22.23
N GLU A 95 -0.04 -0.09 23.22
CA GLU A 95 1.12 -0.20 24.12
C GLU A 95 1.08 -1.48 24.97
N TYR A 96 -0.09 -1.91 25.42
CA TYR A 96 -0.27 -3.18 26.14
C TYR A 96 0.04 -4.38 25.24
N GLU A 97 -0.46 -4.40 24.00
CA GLU A 97 -0.20 -5.46 23.03
C GLU A 97 1.27 -5.53 22.61
N VAL A 98 1.94 -4.38 22.45
CA VAL A 98 3.41 -4.33 22.21
C VAL A 98 4.19 -4.89 23.40
N ARG A 99 3.77 -4.65 24.65
CA ARG A 99 4.41 -5.25 25.84
C ARG A 99 4.18 -6.76 25.88
N GLN A 100 2.96 -7.24 25.60
CA GLN A 100 2.66 -8.67 25.53
C GLN A 100 3.46 -9.37 24.42
N ASN A 101 3.55 -8.77 23.23
CA ASN A 101 4.33 -9.32 22.12
C ASN A 101 5.85 -9.40 22.44
N ARG A 102 6.39 -8.47 23.25
CA ARG A 102 7.80 -8.54 23.72
C ARG A 102 8.04 -9.62 24.78
N LEU A 103 7.09 -9.85 25.69
CA LEU A 103 7.17 -10.96 26.65
C LEU A 103 7.10 -12.31 25.91
N ALA A 104 6.17 -12.43 24.97
CA ALA A 104 6.03 -13.53 24.04
C ALA A 104 7.33 -13.85 23.26
N GLU A 105 7.97 -12.82 22.68
CA GLU A 105 9.25 -12.97 21.97
C GLU A 105 10.38 -13.42 22.92
N GLY A 106 10.39 -12.93 24.17
CA GLY A 106 11.29 -13.39 25.22
C GLY A 106 11.14 -14.88 25.52
N GLU A 107 9.91 -15.34 25.80
CA GLU A 107 9.60 -16.76 26.03
C GLU A 107 9.96 -17.67 24.84
N LEU A 108 9.86 -17.15 23.62
CA LEU A 108 10.17 -17.87 22.38
C LEU A 108 11.69 -18.00 22.20
N ASN A 109 12.45 -16.95 22.50
CA ASN A 109 13.92 -16.98 22.50
C ASN A 109 14.50 -17.79 23.67
N GLU A 110 13.85 -17.82 24.84
CA GLU A 110 14.19 -18.74 25.93
C GLU A 110 13.96 -20.20 25.50
N ALA A 111 12.83 -20.52 24.86
CA ALA A 111 12.58 -21.86 24.33
C ALA A 111 13.62 -22.28 23.28
N ARG A 112 13.98 -21.39 22.35
CA ARG A 112 15.05 -21.62 21.35
C ARG A 112 16.42 -21.88 21.99
N THR A 113 16.81 -21.07 22.97
CA THR A 113 18.10 -21.24 23.67
C THR A 113 18.14 -22.50 24.55
N LYS A 114 17.01 -22.91 25.11
CA LYS A 114 16.86 -24.20 25.81
C LYS A 114 16.97 -25.41 24.86
N ILE A 115 16.34 -25.36 23.68
CA ILE A 115 16.50 -26.37 22.62
C ILE A 115 17.97 -26.45 22.23
N GLY A 116 18.59 -25.32 21.89
CA GLY A 116 20.02 -25.21 21.56
C GLY A 116 20.97 -25.54 22.70
N PHE A 117 20.51 -25.76 23.93
CA PHE A 117 21.28 -26.36 25.01
C PHE A 117 21.14 -27.89 24.99
N LEU A 118 19.90 -28.40 24.92
CA LEU A 118 19.59 -29.83 24.87
C LEU A 118 20.19 -30.53 23.65
N GLU A 119 20.25 -29.87 22.48
CA GLU A 119 20.92 -30.37 21.28
C GLU A 119 22.42 -30.62 21.53
N ARG A 120 23.12 -29.66 22.15
CA ARG A 120 24.56 -29.78 22.48
C ARG A 120 24.81 -30.80 23.59
N GLU A 121 23.93 -30.89 24.59
CA GLU A 121 24.01 -31.91 25.63
C GLU A 121 23.84 -33.32 25.02
N LEU A 122 22.86 -33.49 24.13
CA LEU A 122 22.62 -34.72 23.38
C LEU A 122 23.77 -35.10 22.43
N GLU A 123 24.39 -34.13 21.76
CA GLU A 123 25.58 -34.33 20.92
C GLU A 123 26.77 -34.82 21.76
N VAL A 124 27.04 -34.18 22.90
CA VAL A 124 28.12 -34.56 23.83
C VAL A 124 27.87 -35.96 24.40
N SER A 125 26.64 -36.29 24.80
CA SER A 125 26.27 -37.64 25.25
C SER A 125 26.41 -38.69 24.14
N HIS A 126 26.01 -38.38 22.91
CA HIS A 126 26.24 -39.28 21.76
C HIS A 126 27.74 -39.52 21.51
N ALA A 127 28.56 -38.46 21.56
CA ALA A 127 30.01 -38.58 21.40
C ALA A 127 30.68 -39.37 22.56
N ALA A 128 30.15 -39.30 23.78
CA ALA A 128 30.59 -40.11 24.91
C ALA A 128 30.26 -41.60 24.71
N ASN A 129 28.99 -41.92 24.39
CA ASN A 129 28.53 -43.27 24.11
C ASN A 129 29.33 -43.91 22.94
N SER A 130 29.58 -43.20 21.84
CA SER A 130 30.40 -43.73 20.73
C SER A 130 31.85 -44.04 21.14
N ARG A 131 32.42 -43.35 22.14
CA ARG A 131 33.74 -43.70 22.72
C ARG A 131 33.65 -44.96 23.58
N LEU A 132 32.58 -45.14 24.35
CA LEU A 132 32.31 -46.39 25.07
C LEU A 132 32.12 -47.57 24.10
N GLU A 133 31.42 -47.38 22.98
CA GLU A 133 31.24 -48.41 21.95
C GLU A 133 32.54 -48.81 21.23
N PHE A 134 33.50 -47.89 21.11
CA PHE A 134 34.83 -48.22 20.60
C PHE A 134 35.62 -49.02 21.66
N ARG A 135 35.67 -48.51 22.90
CA ARG A 135 36.39 -49.16 24.01
C ARG A 135 35.83 -50.55 24.34
N LEU A 136 34.52 -50.76 24.22
CA LEU A 136 33.90 -52.08 24.38
C LEU A 136 34.34 -53.05 23.28
N ARG A 137 34.44 -52.61 22.03
CA ARG A 137 34.96 -53.45 20.94
C ARG A 137 36.42 -53.83 21.17
N ASP A 138 37.29 -52.88 21.53
CA ASP A 138 38.69 -53.16 21.87
C ASP A 138 38.80 -54.25 22.97
N LEU A 139 37.97 -54.14 24.01
CA LEU A 139 37.97 -55.07 25.15
C LEU A 139 37.36 -56.43 24.83
N GLU A 140 36.35 -56.50 23.97
CA GLU A 140 35.78 -57.77 23.50
C GLU A 140 36.80 -58.52 22.61
N ASP A 141 37.58 -57.78 21.83
CA ASP A 141 38.72 -58.28 21.05
C ASP A 141 39.87 -58.78 21.97
N GLU A 142 40.23 -58.03 23.02
CA GLU A 142 41.19 -58.48 24.04
C GLU A 142 40.70 -59.69 24.82
N LEU A 143 39.41 -59.74 25.19
CA LEU A 143 38.77 -60.87 25.87
C LEU A 143 38.83 -62.13 25.00
N LEU A 144 38.58 -62.01 23.70
CA LEU A 144 38.67 -63.12 22.74
C LEU A 144 40.12 -63.62 22.59
N LYS A 145 41.09 -62.70 22.53
CA LYS A 145 42.54 -63.03 22.51
C LYS A 145 42.95 -63.77 23.80
N ALA A 146 42.62 -63.25 24.98
CA ALA A 146 42.92 -63.91 26.26
C ALA A 146 42.20 -65.27 26.42
N LYS A 147 40.96 -65.40 25.94
CA LYS A 147 40.20 -66.66 25.96
C LYS A 147 40.83 -67.73 25.05
N THR A 148 41.25 -67.36 23.85
CA THR A 148 41.92 -68.28 22.91
C THR A 148 43.34 -68.64 23.36
N GLU A 149 44.05 -67.72 24.00
CA GLU A 149 45.35 -67.97 24.65
C GLU A 149 45.23 -68.94 25.83
N ASN A 150 44.25 -68.76 26.73
CA ASN A 150 43.98 -69.71 27.83
C ASN A 150 43.62 -71.10 27.28
N ALA A 151 42.77 -71.19 26.24
CA ALA A 151 42.45 -72.46 25.60
C ALA A 151 43.68 -73.16 24.99
N ARG A 152 44.57 -72.40 24.31
CA ARG A 152 45.83 -72.91 23.77
C ARG A 152 46.77 -73.40 24.87
N LEU A 153 46.89 -72.65 25.98
CA LEU A 153 47.70 -73.02 27.14
C LEU A 153 47.12 -74.26 27.85
N LYS A 154 45.79 -74.40 27.93
CA LYS A 154 45.14 -75.61 28.46
C LYS A 154 45.56 -76.85 27.63
N VAL A 155 45.38 -76.82 26.32
CA VAL A 155 45.75 -77.94 25.43
C VAL A 155 47.27 -78.22 25.47
N SER A 156 48.12 -77.19 25.56
CA SER A 156 49.56 -77.38 25.70
C SER A 156 49.95 -78.02 27.04
N ASN A 157 49.27 -77.66 28.14
CA ASN A 157 49.48 -78.28 29.45
C ASN A 157 48.99 -79.74 29.46
N GLU A 158 47.86 -80.05 28.83
CA GLU A 158 47.34 -81.42 28.68
C GLU A 158 48.32 -82.30 27.86
N PHE A 159 48.86 -81.78 26.75
CA PHE A 159 49.90 -82.48 25.99
C PHE A 159 51.17 -82.74 26.82
N LYS A 160 51.70 -81.70 27.49
CA LYS A 160 52.89 -81.80 28.35
C LYS A 160 52.68 -82.78 29.52
N GLN A 161 51.47 -82.84 30.09
CA GLN A 161 51.11 -83.79 31.14
C GLN A 161 51.12 -85.23 30.60
N ASN A 162 50.51 -85.49 29.45
CA ASN A 162 50.51 -86.81 28.82
C ASN A 162 51.93 -87.29 28.43
N GLU A 163 52.78 -86.38 27.95
CA GLU A 163 54.18 -86.67 27.65
C GLU A 163 55.00 -86.96 28.92
N LEU A 164 54.78 -86.19 29.98
CA LEU A 164 55.39 -86.38 31.30
C LEU A 164 55.00 -87.75 31.89
N GLU A 165 53.73 -88.13 31.83
CA GLU A 165 53.24 -89.44 32.29
C GLU A 165 53.82 -90.60 31.47
N MET A 166 53.90 -90.46 30.14
CA MET A 166 54.53 -91.46 29.27
C MET A 166 56.02 -91.67 29.62
N MET A 167 56.76 -90.59 29.88
CA MET A 167 58.19 -90.69 30.22
C MET A 167 58.42 -91.15 31.66
N GLN A 168 57.54 -90.82 32.60
CA GLN A 168 57.55 -91.41 33.95
C GLN A 168 57.28 -92.92 33.90
N LYS A 169 56.30 -93.36 33.10
CA LYS A 169 56.02 -94.78 32.90
C LYS A 169 57.23 -95.52 32.34
N LYS A 170 57.82 -95.03 31.23
CA LYS A 170 59.06 -95.59 30.65
C LYS A 170 60.22 -95.61 31.64
N GLN A 171 60.38 -94.56 32.45
CA GLN A 171 61.41 -94.54 33.49
C GLN A 171 61.17 -95.64 34.54
N SER A 172 59.93 -95.85 34.98
CA SER A 172 59.59 -96.94 35.91
C SER A 172 59.81 -98.33 35.31
N GLU A 173 59.52 -98.53 34.02
CA GLU A 173 59.76 -99.77 33.29
C GLU A 173 61.28 -100.07 33.19
N GLU A 174 62.11 -99.08 32.90
CA GLU A 174 63.58 -99.26 32.90
C GLU A 174 64.15 -99.48 34.31
N VAL A 175 63.59 -98.83 35.34
CA VAL A 175 63.96 -99.11 36.74
C VAL A 175 63.65 -100.57 37.11
N THR A 176 62.48 -101.11 36.73
CA THR A 176 62.17 -102.53 36.99
C THR A 176 63.13 -103.48 36.26
N LYS A 177 63.46 -103.21 34.99
CA LYS A 177 64.45 -104.01 34.24
C LYS A 177 65.85 -103.96 34.86
N PHE A 178 66.25 -102.81 35.40
CA PHE A 178 67.52 -102.64 36.12
C PHE A 178 67.56 -103.38 37.46
N GLU A 179 66.44 -103.42 38.19
CA GLU A 179 66.34 -104.25 39.40
C GLU A 179 66.36 -105.75 39.09
N GLU A 180 65.65 -106.19 38.06
CA GLU A 180 65.64 -107.59 37.60
C GLU A 180 67.02 -108.05 37.15
N THR A 181 67.71 -107.26 36.32
CA THR A 181 69.07 -107.58 35.86
C THR A 181 70.12 -107.53 36.98
N ASN A 182 69.99 -106.65 37.98
CA ASN A 182 70.88 -106.69 39.17
C ASN A 182 70.64 -107.90 40.07
N ARG A 183 69.44 -108.51 40.07
CA ARG A 183 69.18 -109.78 40.77
C ARG A 183 69.74 -110.99 39.99
N GLY A 184 69.97 -110.85 38.69
CA GLY A 184 70.36 -111.91 37.75
C GLY A 184 71.86 -112.12 37.52
N GLN A 185 72.63 -112.39 38.59
CA GLN A 185 74.06 -112.78 38.55
C GLN A 185 75.06 -111.72 37.99
N ALA A 186 76.35 -111.92 38.29
CA ALA A 186 77.38 -110.88 38.20
C ALA A 186 77.92 -110.57 36.78
N GLU A 187 77.45 -111.28 35.75
CA GLU A 187 78.03 -111.21 34.39
C GLU A 187 77.40 -110.13 33.48
N LEU A 188 76.23 -109.59 33.85
CA LEU A 188 75.47 -108.63 33.02
C LEU A 188 75.78 -107.14 33.29
N LYS A 189 76.99 -106.83 33.79
CA LYS A 189 77.40 -105.50 34.27
C LYS A 189 77.22 -104.38 33.23
N ASP A 190 77.51 -104.65 31.97
CA ASP A 190 77.38 -103.71 30.85
C ASP A 190 75.91 -103.43 30.45
N VAL A 191 74.99 -104.34 30.79
CA VAL A 191 73.54 -104.16 30.58
C VAL A 191 72.99 -103.28 31.70
N ALA A 192 73.36 -103.57 32.96
CA ALA A 192 73.00 -102.74 34.11
C ALA A 192 73.49 -101.29 33.95
N GLN A 193 74.72 -101.07 33.48
CA GLN A 193 75.23 -99.71 33.20
C GLN A 193 74.46 -98.98 32.09
N ARG A 194 74.02 -99.69 31.03
CA ARG A 194 73.20 -99.11 29.96
C ARG A 194 71.81 -98.71 30.46
N ALA A 195 71.13 -99.61 31.17
CA ALA A 195 69.84 -99.31 31.78
C ALA A 195 69.95 -98.14 32.78
N GLN A 196 70.98 -98.10 33.63
CA GLN A 196 71.18 -96.99 34.57
C GLN A 196 71.44 -95.64 33.86
N LYS A 197 72.14 -95.64 32.72
CA LYS A 197 72.28 -94.43 31.88
C LYS A 197 70.93 -93.97 31.33
N GLN A 198 70.11 -94.90 30.83
CA GLN A 198 68.77 -94.59 30.30
C GLN A 198 67.82 -94.08 31.39
N ILE A 199 67.88 -94.62 32.63
CA ILE A 199 67.11 -94.14 33.78
C ILE A 199 67.48 -92.69 34.15
N VAL A 200 68.76 -92.31 34.04
CA VAL A 200 69.24 -90.93 34.28
C VAL A 200 68.83 -89.99 33.15
N GLU A 201 68.95 -90.43 31.89
CA GLU A 201 68.52 -89.65 30.72
C GLU A 201 67.01 -89.37 30.77
N LEU A 202 66.19 -90.39 30.99
CA LEU A 202 64.74 -90.25 31.20
C LEU A 202 64.40 -89.37 32.41
N GLY A 203 65.12 -89.52 33.53
CA GLY A 203 64.92 -88.68 34.71
C GLY A 203 65.21 -87.20 34.47
N SER A 204 66.24 -86.89 33.68
CA SER A 204 66.55 -85.51 33.28
C SER A 204 65.47 -84.91 32.39
N LEU A 205 64.90 -85.71 31.49
CA LEU A 205 63.79 -85.29 30.62
C LEU A 205 62.49 -85.10 31.41
N VAL A 206 62.16 -86.01 32.32
CA VAL A 206 61.00 -85.87 33.24
C VAL A 206 61.11 -84.60 34.08
N HIS A 207 62.31 -84.24 34.55
CA HIS A 207 62.53 -82.97 35.26
C HIS A 207 62.36 -81.74 34.35
N SER A 208 62.85 -81.80 33.11
CA SER A 208 62.67 -80.74 32.11
C SER A 208 61.19 -80.54 31.75
N LEU A 209 60.47 -81.60 31.40
CA LEU A 209 59.03 -81.59 31.10
C LEU A 209 58.22 -81.05 32.28
N LYS A 210 58.51 -81.49 33.51
CA LYS A 210 57.85 -80.97 34.72
C LYS A 210 58.10 -79.48 34.95
N THR A 211 59.28 -78.98 34.57
CA THR A 211 59.60 -77.54 34.65
C THR A 211 58.83 -76.75 33.59
N GLN A 212 58.79 -77.23 32.35
CA GLN A 212 58.03 -76.61 31.24
C GLN A 212 56.51 -76.67 31.45
N LEU A 213 56.01 -77.67 32.16
CA LEU A 213 54.62 -77.78 32.62
C LEU A 213 54.35 -76.75 33.72
N ASN A 214 55.15 -76.69 34.78
CA ASN A 214 54.98 -75.72 35.87
C ASN A 214 55.00 -74.26 35.37
N GLN A 215 55.89 -73.92 34.43
CA GLN A 215 55.93 -72.61 33.78
C GLN A 215 54.61 -72.32 33.05
N SER A 216 54.16 -73.26 32.23
CA SER A 216 52.96 -73.10 31.40
C SER A 216 51.63 -73.19 32.17
N GLN A 217 51.66 -73.77 33.38
CA GLN A 217 50.60 -73.66 34.40
C GLN A 217 50.65 -72.33 35.17
N SER A 218 51.78 -71.61 35.17
CA SER A 218 51.83 -70.21 35.64
C SER A 218 51.26 -69.28 34.58
N GLU A 219 51.77 -69.37 33.35
CA GLU A 219 51.28 -68.62 32.18
C GLU A 219 49.75 -68.76 32.04
N LYS A 220 49.21 -69.98 32.18
CA LYS A 220 47.76 -70.19 32.17
C LYS A 220 47.04 -69.36 33.23
N ARG A 221 47.52 -69.34 34.48
CA ARG A 221 46.90 -68.59 35.58
C ARG A 221 46.99 -67.09 35.36
N ASP A 222 48.12 -66.59 34.87
CA ASP A 222 48.31 -65.16 34.57
C ASP A 222 47.35 -64.69 33.45
N VAL A 223 47.15 -65.52 32.40
CA VAL A 223 46.18 -65.26 31.32
C VAL A 223 44.74 -65.42 31.81
N GLU A 224 44.45 -66.37 32.71
CA GLU A 224 43.12 -66.61 33.29
C GLU A 224 42.69 -65.47 34.23
N GLU A 225 43.62 -64.92 35.02
CA GLU A 225 43.40 -63.67 35.77
C GLU A 225 43.20 -62.46 34.85
N ARG A 226 44.00 -62.31 33.78
CA ARG A 226 43.79 -61.22 32.80
C ARG A 226 42.43 -61.34 32.13
N TRP A 227 42.03 -62.54 31.72
CA TRP A 227 40.74 -62.81 31.10
C TRP A 227 39.58 -62.45 32.05
N GLN A 228 39.68 -62.81 33.34
CA GLN A 228 38.65 -62.44 34.32
C GLN A 228 38.54 -60.93 34.51
N ARG A 229 39.67 -60.21 34.64
CA ARG A 229 39.68 -58.74 34.75
C ARG A 229 39.07 -58.06 33.52
N LEU A 230 39.40 -58.52 32.31
CA LEU A 230 38.80 -58.05 31.06
C LEU A 230 37.29 -58.34 31.01
N GLN A 231 36.84 -59.50 31.51
CA GLN A 231 35.42 -59.85 31.58
C GLN A 231 34.65 -58.86 32.48
N ASP A 232 35.23 -58.50 33.62
CA ASP A 232 34.58 -57.60 34.58
C ASP A 232 34.64 -56.11 34.16
N GLU A 233 35.72 -55.67 33.48
CA GLU A 233 35.77 -54.36 32.81
C GLU A 233 34.72 -54.27 31.69
N THR A 234 34.55 -55.32 30.89
CA THR A 234 33.53 -55.39 29.82
C THR A 234 32.11 -55.38 30.39
N LYS A 235 31.84 -56.11 31.49
CA LYS A 235 30.53 -56.04 32.20
C LYS A 235 30.23 -54.62 32.67
N ARG A 236 31.21 -53.96 33.30
CA ARG A 236 31.05 -52.60 33.79
C ARG A 236 30.73 -51.63 32.66
N LEU A 237 31.53 -51.60 31.60
CA LEU A 237 31.33 -50.66 30.48
C LEU A 237 30.03 -50.93 29.71
N ARG A 238 29.48 -52.15 29.76
CA ARG A 238 28.11 -52.44 29.28
C ARG A 238 27.02 -51.85 30.19
N SER A 239 27.24 -51.72 31.50
CA SER A 239 26.37 -50.96 32.41
C SER A 239 26.49 -49.46 32.15
N ASP A 240 27.71 -48.93 32.13
CA ASP A 240 28.00 -47.51 31.86
C ASP A 240 27.36 -47.08 30.52
N LYS A 241 27.44 -47.93 29.47
CA LYS A 241 26.76 -47.70 28.17
C LYS A 241 25.23 -47.71 28.28
N HIS A 242 24.63 -48.58 29.11
CA HIS A 242 23.18 -48.65 29.29
C HIS A 242 22.64 -47.42 30.03
N GLU A 243 23.40 -46.91 30.99
CA GLU A 243 23.12 -45.66 31.70
C GLU A 243 23.20 -44.46 30.73
N ASP A 244 24.28 -44.35 29.93
CA ASP A 244 24.43 -43.34 28.87
C ASP A 244 23.28 -43.41 27.84
N HIS A 245 22.88 -44.60 27.39
CA HIS A 245 21.78 -44.75 26.43
C HIS A 245 20.42 -44.35 27.04
N THR A 246 20.22 -44.57 28.34
CA THR A 246 19.03 -44.09 29.07
C THR A 246 19.04 -42.56 29.15
N ALA A 247 20.17 -41.95 29.51
CA ALA A 247 20.32 -40.49 29.54
C ALA A 247 20.10 -39.83 28.17
N ILE A 248 20.62 -40.44 27.09
CA ILE A 248 20.38 -40.01 25.70
C ILE A 248 18.88 -40.05 25.36
N ASN A 249 18.14 -41.08 25.78
CA ASN A 249 16.70 -41.15 25.55
C ASN A 249 15.93 -40.07 26.34
N ASP A 250 16.30 -39.83 27.60
CA ASP A 250 15.72 -38.74 28.41
C ASP A 250 15.98 -37.36 27.79
N LEU A 251 17.17 -37.12 27.24
CA LEU A 251 17.51 -35.88 26.52
C LEU A 251 16.69 -35.73 25.25
N ARG A 252 16.52 -36.79 24.46
CA ARG A 252 15.65 -36.80 23.27
C ARG A 252 14.20 -36.48 23.62
N ILE A 253 13.66 -37.04 24.70
CA ILE A 253 12.30 -36.74 25.18
C ILE A 253 12.18 -35.26 25.60
N LYS A 254 13.15 -34.73 26.37
CA LYS A 254 13.17 -33.31 26.78
C LYS A 254 13.29 -32.36 25.59
N LEU A 255 14.08 -32.73 24.58
CA LEU A 255 14.25 -31.99 23.33
C LEU A 255 12.92 -31.95 22.55
N GLN A 256 12.35 -33.11 22.22
CA GLN A 256 11.05 -33.24 21.55
C GLN A 256 9.94 -32.44 22.24
N THR A 257 9.83 -32.56 23.58
CA THR A 257 8.81 -31.81 24.34
C THR A 257 9.01 -30.30 24.27
N SER A 258 10.27 -29.84 24.17
CA SER A 258 10.61 -28.42 24.03
C SER A 258 10.36 -27.91 22.60
N GLU A 259 10.67 -28.72 21.59
CA GLU A 259 10.36 -28.45 20.18
C GLU A 259 8.85 -28.36 19.91
N ASP A 260 8.06 -29.31 20.43
CA ASP A 260 6.60 -29.28 20.29
C ASP A 260 6.00 -28.07 21.03
N THR A 261 6.55 -27.70 22.19
CA THR A 261 6.17 -26.46 22.89
C THR A 261 6.50 -25.21 22.05
N LEU A 262 7.66 -25.17 21.39
CA LEU A 262 8.05 -24.09 20.49
C LEU A 262 7.16 -24.04 19.23
N ARG A 263 6.82 -25.19 18.64
CA ARG A 263 5.88 -25.28 17.50
C ARG A 263 4.50 -24.76 17.88
N MET A 264 3.92 -25.23 18.98
CA MET A 264 2.60 -24.79 19.46
C MET A 264 2.57 -23.31 19.84
N ARG A 265 3.69 -22.74 20.30
CA ARG A 265 3.84 -21.28 20.49
C ARG A 265 3.91 -20.55 19.14
N THR A 266 4.75 -21.00 18.21
CA THR A 266 4.92 -20.39 16.88
C THR A 266 3.59 -20.33 16.11
N GLN A 267 2.84 -21.44 16.07
CA GLN A 267 1.53 -21.51 15.42
C GLN A 267 0.56 -20.43 15.95
N ARG A 268 0.52 -20.19 17.27
CA ARG A 268 -0.34 -19.14 17.86
C ARG A 268 0.08 -17.72 17.49
N TYR A 269 1.35 -17.49 17.15
CA TYR A 269 1.79 -16.21 16.61
C TYR A 269 1.49 -16.08 15.12
N GLU A 270 1.54 -17.18 14.36
CA GLU A 270 1.09 -17.22 12.96
C GLU A 270 -0.42 -16.92 12.88
N GLU A 271 -1.25 -17.62 13.68
CA GLU A 271 -2.69 -17.36 13.85
C GLU A 271 -2.98 -15.89 14.22
N LYS A 272 -2.28 -15.35 15.24
CA LYS A 272 -2.44 -13.93 15.65
C LYS A 272 -1.99 -12.94 14.56
N VAL A 273 -1.00 -13.30 13.73
CA VAL A 273 -0.56 -12.46 12.61
C VAL A 273 -1.58 -12.47 11.46
N GLU A 274 -2.21 -13.61 11.18
CA GLU A 274 -3.32 -13.71 10.21
C GLU A 274 -4.53 -12.87 10.67
N ASP A 275 -4.93 -12.96 11.96
CA ASP A 275 -5.97 -12.12 12.55
C ASP A 275 -5.65 -10.61 12.41
N LEU A 276 -4.41 -10.21 12.73
CA LEU A 276 -3.97 -8.82 12.63
C LEU A 276 -3.88 -8.33 11.18
N GLN A 277 -3.52 -9.19 10.22
CA GLN A 277 -3.55 -8.87 8.79
C GLN A 277 -4.98 -8.69 8.29
N SER A 278 -5.93 -9.51 8.73
CA SER A 278 -7.35 -9.33 8.42
C SER A 278 -7.92 -8.02 9.00
N CYS A 279 -7.53 -7.67 10.22
CA CYS A 279 -7.86 -6.38 10.83
C CYS A 279 -7.25 -5.18 10.09
N LEU A 280 -6.01 -5.32 9.59
CA LEU A 280 -5.35 -4.31 8.77
C LEU A 280 -6.03 -4.15 7.40
N GLN A 281 -6.37 -5.24 6.73
CA GLN A 281 -7.06 -5.20 5.44
C GLN A 281 -8.43 -4.51 5.57
N THR A 282 -9.25 -4.92 6.54
CA THR A 282 -10.56 -4.30 6.79
C THR A 282 -10.47 -2.86 7.31
N SER A 283 -9.32 -2.45 7.88
CA SER A 283 -9.03 -1.04 8.17
C SER A 283 -8.66 -0.25 6.91
N GLY A 284 -7.92 -0.85 5.97
CA GLY A 284 -7.59 -0.23 4.68
C GLY A 284 -8.82 -0.05 3.80
N GLU A 285 -9.70 -1.05 3.75
CA GLU A 285 -10.99 -0.99 3.05
C GLU A 285 -11.84 0.19 3.56
N ARG A 286 -11.88 0.42 4.89
CA ARG A 286 -12.54 1.59 5.51
C ARG A 286 -11.84 2.91 5.22
N GLU A 287 -10.51 2.93 5.12
CA GLU A 287 -9.76 4.13 4.73
C GLU A 287 -10.09 4.53 3.28
N ASP A 288 -10.24 3.57 2.39
CA ASP A 288 -10.62 3.79 0.99
C ASP A 288 -12.10 4.17 0.83
N GLU A 289 -13.00 3.64 1.67
CA GLU A 289 -14.37 4.18 1.79
C GLU A 289 -14.36 5.65 2.24
N LEU A 290 -13.55 6.00 3.25
CA LEU A 290 -13.42 7.38 3.73
C LEU A 290 -12.81 8.32 2.68
N LYS A 291 -11.87 7.84 1.85
CA LYS A 291 -11.35 8.60 0.69
C LYS A 291 -12.46 8.89 -0.31
N ARG A 292 -13.26 7.89 -0.71
CA ARG A 292 -14.40 8.09 -1.63
C ARG A 292 -15.42 9.08 -1.07
N TYR A 293 -15.80 8.96 0.20
CA TYR A 293 -16.69 9.94 0.84
C TYR A 293 -16.10 11.36 0.84
N ASN A 294 -14.78 11.51 1.01
CA ASN A 294 -14.11 12.81 0.98
C ASN A 294 -13.97 13.37 -0.44
N GLU A 295 -13.80 12.53 -1.46
CA GLU A 295 -13.83 12.87 -2.88
C GLU A 295 -15.23 13.29 -3.32
N GLU A 296 -16.27 12.56 -2.91
CA GLU A 296 -17.69 12.95 -3.09
C GLU A 296 -18.00 14.29 -2.43
N LEU A 297 -17.59 14.48 -1.16
CA LEU A 297 -17.74 15.75 -0.44
C LEU A 297 -17.02 16.89 -1.16
N SER A 298 -15.81 16.64 -1.67
CA SER A 298 -15.03 17.64 -2.43
C SER A 298 -15.70 17.98 -3.77
N SER A 299 -16.30 17.00 -4.46
CA SER A 299 -17.09 17.22 -5.69
C SER A 299 -18.36 18.02 -5.41
N LEU A 300 -19.03 17.77 -4.29
CA LEU A 300 -20.21 18.53 -3.86
C LEU A 300 -19.85 19.97 -3.46
N LEU A 301 -18.73 20.17 -2.75
CA LEU A 301 -18.22 21.51 -2.42
C LEU A 301 -17.81 22.30 -3.67
N LEU A 302 -17.15 21.65 -4.64
CA LEU A 302 -16.81 22.28 -5.92
C LEU A 302 -18.05 22.74 -6.67
N LYS A 303 -19.07 21.88 -6.81
CA LYS A 303 -20.36 22.24 -7.43
C LYS A 303 -21.09 23.35 -6.69
N ALA A 304 -21.01 23.39 -5.37
CA ALA A 304 -21.57 24.49 -4.57
C ALA A 304 -20.82 25.81 -4.82
N GLN A 305 -19.49 25.77 -4.97
CA GLN A 305 -18.71 26.95 -5.36
C GLN A 305 -19.04 27.41 -6.79
N GLU A 306 -19.07 26.49 -7.77
CA GLU A 306 -19.47 26.78 -9.15
C GLU A 306 -20.87 27.41 -9.26
N GLN A 307 -21.80 27.02 -8.37
CA GLN A 307 -23.12 27.66 -8.27
C GLN A 307 -23.04 29.05 -7.64
N MET A 308 -22.31 29.23 -6.53
CA MET A 308 -22.15 30.56 -5.92
C MET A 308 -21.47 31.55 -6.88
N ASP A 309 -20.49 31.10 -7.67
CA ASP A 309 -19.79 31.94 -8.65
C ASP A 309 -20.75 32.34 -9.80
N GLN A 310 -21.65 31.44 -10.21
CA GLN A 310 -22.72 31.75 -11.17
C GLN A 310 -23.77 32.73 -10.60
N ASP A 311 -24.23 32.48 -9.37
CA ASP A 311 -25.17 33.35 -8.66
C ASP A 311 -24.57 34.76 -8.48
N GLU A 312 -23.26 34.89 -8.19
CA GLU A 312 -22.60 36.19 -8.09
C GLU A 312 -22.51 36.90 -9.44
N ILE A 313 -22.27 36.18 -10.54
CA ILE A 313 -22.30 36.74 -11.90
C ILE A 313 -23.71 37.25 -12.25
N GLU A 314 -24.77 36.51 -11.91
CA GLU A 314 -26.15 36.97 -12.12
C GLU A 314 -26.47 38.19 -11.25
N ILE A 315 -26.08 38.21 -9.97
CA ILE A 315 -26.25 39.35 -9.06
C ILE A 315 -25.54 40.60 -9.60
N ARG A 316 -24.29 40.47 -10.09
CA ARG A 316 -23.54 41.59 -10.71
C ARG A 316 -24.24 42.09 -11.97
N SER A 317 -24.71 41.20 -12.85
CA SER A 317 -25.48 41.54 -14.06
C SER A 317 -26.77 42.31 -13.74
N LEU A 318 -27.54 41.83 -12.74
CA LEU A 318 -28.75 42.49 -12.26
C LEU A 318 -28.46 43.84 -11.60
N HIS A 319 -27.31 43.99 -10.92
CA HIS A 319 -26.88 45.25 -10.34
C HIS A 319 -26.53 46.30 -11.41
N ASP A 320 -25.80 45.91 -12.47
CA ASP A 320 -25.48 46.80 -13.60
C ASP A 320 -26.72 47.23 -14.39
N GLU A 321 -27.67 46.31 -14.60
CA GLU A 321 -28.97 46.60 -15.22
C GLU A 321 -29.81 47.56 -14.35
N LEU A 322 -29.79 47.40 -13.02
CA LEU A 322 -30.46 48.30 -12.09
C LEU A 322 -29.80 49.69 -12.06
N ASN A 323 -28.47 49.76 -12.08
CA ASN A 323 -27.72 51.01 -12.15
C ASN A 323 -28.00 51.77 -13.46
N ARG A 324 -28.05 51.06 -14.60
CA ARG A 324 -28.43 51.63 -15.91
C ARG A 324 -29.83 52.25 -15.85
N ARG A 325 -30.83 51.52 -15.34
CA ARG A 325 -32.20 52.03 -15.17
C ARG A 325 -32.29 53.19 -14.18
N SER A 326 -31.46 53.21 -13.13
CA SER A 326 -31.38 54.34 -12.19
C SER A 326 -30.86 55.61 -12.88
N LEU A 327 -29.88 55.49 -13.78
CA LEU A 327 -29.38 56.61 -14.60
C LEU A 327 -30.44 57.10 -15.60
N GLU A 328 -31.14 56.20 -16.27
CA GLU A 328 -32.24 56.52 -17.19
C GLU A 328 -33.39 57.25 -16.47
N LEU A 329 -33.83 56.76 -15.30
CA LEU A 329 -34.83 57.43 -14.46
C LEU A 329 -34.37 58.80 -13.99
N SER A 330 -33.09 58.96 -13.63
CA SER A 330 -32.54 60.27 -13.23
C SER A 330 -32.59 61.28 -14.38
N SER A 331 -32.19 60.85 -15.58
CA SER A 331 -32.28 61.66 -16.80
C SER A 331 -33.72 62.03 -17.16
N LEU A 332 -34.65 61.08 -17.08
CA LEU A 332 -36.08 61.34 -17.32
C LEU A 332 -36.66 62.33 -16.30
N GLN A 333 -36.23 62.28 -15.04
CA GLN A 333 -36.68 63.20 -14.00
C GLN A 333 -36.08 64.60 -14.13
N GLU A 334 -34.84 64.74 -14.63
CA GLU A 334 -34.29 66.04 -15.01
C GLU A 334 -35.03 66.66 -16.21
N ASN A 335 -35.32 65.87 -17.25
CA ASN A 335 -36.12 66.30 -18.40
C ASN A 335 -37.55 66.71 -17.99
N LEU A 336 -38.20 65.94 -17.11
CA LEU A 336 -39.50 66.31 -16.54
C LEU A 336 -39.45 67.64 -15.78
N SER A 337 -38.40 67.83 -14.97
CA SER A 337 -38.18 69.08 -14.22
C SER A 337 -37.93 70.27 -15.15
N SER A 338 -37.24 70.05 -16.27
CA SER A 338 -37.02 71.06 -17.32
C SER A 338 -38.34 71.49 -17.97
N HIS A 339 -39.17 70.53 -18.40
CA HIS A 339 -40.48 70.82 -18.97
C HIS A 339 -41.47 71.43 -17.97
N GLN A 340 -41.37 71.11 -16.68
CA GLN A 340 -42.16 71.78 -15.64
C GLN A 340 -41.81 73.27 -15.56
N ARG A 341 -40.53 73.64 -15.45
CA ARG A 341 -40.07 75.04 -15.48
C ARG A 341 -40.49 75.75 -16.78
N GLN A 342 -40.42 75.06 -17.91
CA GLN A 342 -40.84 75.60 -19.21
C GLN A 342 -42.34 75.91 -19.24
N ASN A 343 -43.18 75.04 -18.68
CA ASN A 343 -44.62 75.29 -18.54
C ASN A 343 -44.92 76.41 -17.53
N GLU A 344 -44.21 76.49 -16.41
CA GLU A 344 -44.34 77.59 -15.44
C GLU A 344 -44.02 78.95 -16.11
N GLN A 345 -42.95 79.02 -16.90
CA GLN A 345 -42.59 80.21 -17.67
C GLN A 345 -43.65 80.57 -18.72
N LEU A 346 -44.24 79.57 -19.40
CA LEU A 346 -45.34 79.80 -20.36
C LEU A 346 -46.61 80.30 -19.67
N VAL A 347 -46.94 79.79 -18.48
CA VAL A 347 -48.09 80.27 -17.67
C VAL A 347 -47.88 81.72 -17.22
N LEU A 348 -46.66 82.08 -16.79
CA LEU A 348 -46.33 83.48 -16.48
C LEU A 348 -46.46 84.40 -17.70
N ASN A 349 -45.92 83.98 -18.86
CA ASN A 349 -46.03 84.74 -20.10
C ASN A 349 -47.49 84.91 -20.55
N LEU A 350 -48.36 83.91 -20.34
CA LEU A 350 -49.79 83.99 -20.63
C LEU A 350 -50.52 84.97 -19.70
N ALA A 351 -50.22 84.96 -18.39
CA ALA A 351 -50.80 85.92 -17.45
C ALA A 351 -50.43 87.37 -17.79
N ASP A 352 -49.18 87.59 -18.23
CA ASP A 352 -48.68 88.89 -18.67
C ASP A 352 -49.34 89.37 -19.98
N LEU A 353 -49.71 88.44 -20.87
CA LEU A 353 -50.49 88.70 -22.07
C LEU A 353 -51.97 88.98 -21.76
N GLU A 354 -52.60 88.25 -20.84
CA GLU A 354 -53.96 88.56 -20.38
C GLU A 354 -54.04 89.96 -19.75
N ALA A 355 -53.05 90.34 -18.93
CA ALA A 355 -52.99 91.68 -18.34
C ALA A 355 -52.89 92.78 -19.41
N LYS A 356 -52.09 92.56 -20.45
CA LYS A 356 -51.98 93.46 -21.62
C LYS A 356 -53.30 93.52 -22.42
N PHE A 357 -53.98 92.39 -22.61
CA PHE A 357 -55.29 92.35 -23.27
C PHE A 357 -56.35 93.16 -22.52
N ARG A 358 -56.51 92.95 -21.21
CA ARG A 358 -57.48 93.71 -20.40
C ARG A 358 -57.19 95.22 -20.41
N LEU A 359 -55.91 95.63 -20.45
CA LEU A 359 -55.52 97.04 -20.59
C LEU A 359 -55.85 97.62 -21.98
N MET A 360 -55.88 96.79 -23.03
CA MET A 360 -56.35 97.22 -24.35
C MET A 360 -57.88 97.31 -24.39
N GLU A 361 -58.60 96.40 -23.76
CA GLU A 361 -60.07 96.43 -23.65
C GLU A 361 -60.55 97.70 -22.93
N THR A 362 -59.94 98.08 -21.80
CA THR A 362 -60.30 99.33 -21.10
C THR A 362 -60.01 100.57 -21.94
N LYS A 363 -58.86 100.62 -22.62
CA LYS A 363 -58.50 101.72 -23.54
C LYS A 363 -59.38 101.78 -24.79
N GLN A 364 -60.00 100.67 -25.18
CA GLN A 364 -60.96 100.65 -26.27
C GLN A 364 -62.32 101.19 -25.79
N ALA A 365 -62.79 100.79 -24.60
CA ALA A 365 -63.98 101.36 -23.99
C ALA A 365 -63.88 102.89 -23.78
N GLU A 366 -62.73 103.40 -23.31
CA GLU A 366 -62.45 104.85 -23.20
C GLU A 366 -62.55 105.59 -24.56
N ARG A 367 -62.16 104.93 -25.66
CA ARG A 367 -62.27 105.49 -27.02
C ARG A 367 -63.71 105.48 -27.51
N ASP A 368 -64.43 104.40 -27.27
CA ASP A 368 -65.81 104.22 -27.72
C ASP A 368 -66.78 105.17 -26.97
N GLU A 369 -66.54 105.41 -25.67
CA GLU A 369 -67.22 106.47 -24.90
C GLU A 369 -66.91 107.88 -25.45
N LYS A 370 -65.64 108.14 -25.81
CA LYS A 370 -65.25 109.42 -26.41
C LYS A 370 -65.85 109.63 -27.80
N ILE A 371 -66.01 108.56 -28.59
CA ILE A 371 -66.75 108.58 -29.87
C ILE A 371 -68.22 108.90 -29.59
N ALA A 372 -68.87 108.26 -28.61
CA ALA A 372 -70.26 108.52 -28.27
C ALA A 372 -70.52 109.99 -27.86
N MET A 373 -69.59 110.61 -27.10
CA MET A 373 -69.67 112.05 -26.78
C MET A 373 -69.56 112.94 -28.02
N LEU A 374 -68.58 112.69 -28.91
CA LEU A 374 -68.41 113.44 -30.15
C LEU A 374 -69.61 113.29 -31.10
N ASP A 375 -70.25 112.12 -31.08
CA ASP A 375 -71.45 111.83 -31.88
C ASP A 375 -72.68 112.59 -31.34
N GLN A 376 -72.80 112.73 -30.01
CA GLN A 376 -73.83 113.57 -29.38
C GLN A 376 -73.59 115.06 -29.61
N GLU A 377 -72.34 115.52 -29.59
CA GLU A 377 -71.96 116.89 -29.97
C GLU A 377 -72.28 117.18 -31.45
N ASN A 378 -72.03 116.22 -32.35
CA ASN A 378 -72.44 116.29 -33.76
C ASN A 378 -73.96 116.43 -33.92
N ARG A 379 -74.76 115.70 -33.15
CA ARG A 379 -76.24 115.81 -33.16
C ARG A 379 -76.70 117.20 -32.71
N ASN A 380 -76.07 117.78 -31.68
CA ASN A 380 -76.37 119.14 -31.21
C ASN A 380 -75.99 120.21 -32.25
N LEU A 381 -74.86 120.04 -32.93
CA LEU A 381 -74.45 120.93 -34.04
C LEU A 381 -75.42 120.85 -35.22
N ARG A 382 -75.84 119.63 -35.63
CA ARG A 382 -76.85 119.44 -36.69
C ARG A 382 -78.21 120.06 -36.32
N SER A 383 -78.64 119.93 -35.06
CA SER A 383 -79.85 120.58 -34.53
C SER A 383 -79.79 122.11 -34.54
N SER A 384 -78.59 122.69 -34.44
CA SER A 384 -78.37 124.13 -34.58
C SER A 384 -78.37 124.57 -36.05
N LEU A 385 -77.82 123.73 -36.94
CA LEU A 385 -77.75 123.95 -38.38
C LEU A 385 -79.13 123.93 -39.05
N THR A 386 -80.07 123.10 -38.58
CA THR A 386 -81.46 123.11 -39.05
C THR A 386 -82.21 124.38 -38.67
N LYS A 387 -81.97 124.95 -37.48
CA LYS A 387 -82.59 126.22 -37.07
C LYS A 387 -82.13 127.40 -37.93
N LEU A 388 -80.84 127.42 -38.30
CA LEU A 388 -80.30 128.39 -39.27
C LEU A 388 -80.93 128.22 -40.67
N HIS A 389 -81.30 127.00 -41.08
CA HIS A 389 -82.05 126.79 -42.33
C HIS A 389 -83.50 127.27 -42.24
N GLU A 390 -84.17 127.16 -41.09
CA GLU A 390 -85.51 127.71 -40.88
C GLU A 390 -85.53 129.26 -40.85
N GLU A 391 -84.47 129.91 -40.39
CA GLU A 391 -84.32 131.37 -40.51
C GLU A 391 -84.02 131.79 -41.96
N HIS A 392 -83.10 131.10 -42.63
CA HIS A 392 -82.80 131.33 -44.05
C HIS A 392 -84.00 131.08 -44.97
N ALA A 393 -84.94 130.20 -44.60
CA ALA A 393 -86.20 130.00 -45.32
C ALA A 393 -87.13 131.22 -45.25
N ARG A 394 -87.25 131.86 -44.08
CA ARG A 394 -88.11 133.06 -43.88
C ARG A 394 -87.52 134.29 -44.57
N GLU A 395 -86.19 134.43 -44.58
CA GLU A 395 -85.52 135.49 -45.33
C GLU A 395 -85.73 135.32 -46.85
N GLN A 396 -85.80 134.08 -47.34
CA GLN A 396 -86.12 133.77 -48.74
C GLN A 396 -87.59 133.93 -49.14
N GLU A 397 -88.56 133.97 -48.21
CA GLU A 397 -89.95 134.33 -48.57
C GLU A 397 -90.05 135.84 -48.85
N ARG A 398 -89.38 136.67 -48.04
CA ARG A 398 -89.34 138.13 -48.22
C ARG A 398 -88.73 138.62 -49.53
N THR A 399 -87.79 137.88 -50.12
CA THR A 399 -87.25 138.23 -51.44
C THR A 399 -88.18 137.82 -52.58
N LYS A 400 -88.88 136.69 -52.44
CA LYS A 400 -89.80 136.16 -53.47
C LYS A 400 -91.04 137.03 -53.67
N GLU A 401 -91.52 137.71 -52.62
CA GLU A 401 -92.61 138.69 -52.74
C GLU A 401 -92.24 139.92 -53.62
N LEU A 402 -90.95 140.25 -53.76
CA LEU A 402 -90.47 141.33 -54.63
C LEU A 402 -90.11 140.87 -56.05
N GLU A 403 -89.67 139.62 -56.22
CA GLU A 403 -89.41 139.05 -57.55
C GLU A 403 -90.72 138.71 -58.30
N ALA A 404 -91.81 138.47 -57.58
CA ALA A 404 -93.13 138.16 -58.13
C ALA A 404 -93.75 139.27 -59.00
N GLU A 405 -93.42 140.55 -58.77
CA GLU A 405 -93.96 141.65 -59.60
C GLU A 405 -93.22 141.84 -60.93
N MET A 406 -91.98 141.33 -61.08
CA MET A 406 -91.12 141.67 -62.23
C MET A 406 -91.06 140.60 -63.33
N ILE A 407 -91.38 139.33 -63.04
CA ILE A 407 -91.25 138.22 -64.01
C ILE A 407 -92.57 137.76 -64.64
N VAL A 408 -93.68 138.49 -64.40
CA VAL A 408 -94.89 138.42 -65.27
C VAL A 408 -94.59 138.85 -66.72
N ILE A 409 -93.44 139.49 -66.97
CA ILE A 409 -92.97 139.90 -68.31
C ILE A 409 -91.99 138.88 -68.94
N SER A 410 -91.29 138.06 -68.15
CA SER A 410 -90.19 137.20 -68.63
C SER A 410 -90.49 135.69 -68.67
N ASP A 411 -91.68 135.23 -68.27
CA ASP A 411 -92.15 133.83 -68.42
C ASP A 411 -92.46 133.46 -69.90
N ARG A 412 -91.70 134.05 -70.84
CA ARG A 412 -91.83 133.98 -72.30
C ARG A 412 -90.60 133.37 -72.99
N GLU A 413 -89.50 133.18 -72.27
CA GLU A 413 -88.24 132.59 -72.78
C GLU A 413 -88.06 131.11 -72.34
N LYS A 414 -89.07 130.57 -71.64
CA LYS A 414 -89.16 129.21 -71.10
C LYS A 414 -89.42 128.13 -72.17
N HIS A 415 -88.54 128.00 -73.17
CA HIS A 415 -88.72 126.90 -74.16
C HIS A 415 -87.50 126.36 -74.93
N VAL A 416 -86.37 127.07 -75.01
CA VAL A 416 -85.34 126.72 -76.02
C VAL A 416 -84.28 125.74 -75.51
N MET A 417 -83.26 126.22 -74.78
CA MET A 417 -82.01 125.45 -74.58
C MET A 417 -82.27 124.20 -73.71
N GLU A 418 -82.36 122.98 -74.24
CA GLU A 418 -81.40 122.19 -75.04
C GLU A 418 -80.16 121.76 -74.26
N GLU A 419 -80.12 120.45 -74.03
CA GLU A 419 -78.99 119.54 -74.23
C GLU A 419 -77.56 120.09 -74.09
N LEU A 420 -76.81 119.57 -73.10
CA LEU A 420 -75.41 119.24 -73.33
C LEU A 420 -75.00 117.94 -72.60
N HIS A 421 -74.83 116.88 -73.39
CA HIS A 421 -74.54 115.51 -72.96
C HIS A 421 -73.03 115.22 -72.78
N LYS A 422 -72.67 114.58 -71.66
CA LYS A 422 -72.12 113.19 -71.54
C LYS A 422 -70.78 112.77 -72.22
N THR A 423 -70.12 111.76 -71.60
CA THR A 423 -68.88 110.97 -71.96
C THR A 423 -67.55 111.54 -71.42
N LYS A 424 -66.46 110.80 -71.11
CA LYS A 424 -65.92 109.44 -71.46
C LYS A 424 -65.16 108.82 -70.23
N GLU A 425 -64.78 107.54 -69.99
CA GLU A 425 -64.40 106.29 -70.72
C GLU A 425 -62.98 106.34 -71.38
N ASP A 426 -61.99 105.40 -71.30
CA ASP A 426 -61.65 104.16 -70.51
C ASP A 426 -60.08 103.88 -70.73
N VAL A 427 -59.27 102.79 -70.52
CA VAL A 427 -59.39 101.32 -70.23
C VAL A 427 -58.00 100.61 -69.90
N TRP A 428 -57.97 99.52 -69.09
CA TRP A 428 -56.97 98.36 -69.03
C TRP A 428 -55.45 98.52 -68.60
N ARG A 429 -54.57 97.48 -68.40
CA ARG A 429 -54.61 96.05 -67.89
C ARG A 429 -53.20 95.34 -67.93
N GLU A 430 -52.96 94.27 -67.12
CA GLU A 430 -51.91 93.19 -67.23
C GLU A 430 -50.41 93.57 -66.94
N GLN A 431 -49.37 92.71 -66.74
CA GLN A 431 -49.06 91.24 -66.77
C GLN A 431 -47.83 90.95 -65.81
N SER A 432 -47.73 89.89 -64.96
CA SER A 432 -47.23 88.47 -65.12
C SER A 432 -45.70 88.16 -65.08
N GLY A 433 -45.26 87.12 -64.31
CA GLY A 433 -44.09 86.27 -64.68
C GLY A 433 -43.00 85.87 -63.65
N ALA A 434 -43.19 84.72 -62.96
CA ALA A 434 -42.27 83.80 -62.25
C ALA A 434 -40.71 83.97 -62.22
N ARG A 435 -40.10 83.62 -61.07
CA ARG A 435 -38.93 82.70 -60.97
C ARG A 435 -38.68 82.20 -59.54
N ASP A 436 -38.43 80.91 -59.39
CA ASP A 436 -38.13 80.22 -58.13
C ASP A 436 -37.03 79.15 -58.31
N ALA A 437 -36.50 78.62 -57.21
CA ALA A 437 -35.67 77.40 -57.12
C ALA A 437 -34.42 77.25 -58.01
N VAL A 438 -33.23 77.58 -57.46
CA VAL A 438 -31.92 77.08 -57.94
C VAL A 438 -31.00 76.57 -56.81
N PHE A 439 -31.17 77.03 -55.55
CA PHE A 439 -30.12 76.89 -54.53
C PHE A 439 -30.15 75.60 -53.66
N THR A 440 -31.21 74.80 -53.71
CA THR A 440 -31.37 73.61 -52.83
C THR A 440 -30.70 72.33 -53.33
N LEU A 441 -30.55 72.14 -54.65
CA LEU A 441 -30.05 70.89 -55.24
C LEU A 441 -28.51 70.70 -55.20
N LYS A 442 -27.78 71.53 -54.45
CA LYS A 442 -26.32 71.38 -54.25
C LYS A 442 -25.99 70.76 -52.89
N GLY A 443 -26.62 71.25 -51.82
CA GLY A 443 -26.48 70.69 -50.46
C GLY A 443 -26.91 69.22 -50.40
N GLU A 444 -28.12 68.91 -50.88
CA GLU A 444 -28.64 67.53 -50.94
C GLU A 444 -27.75 66.55 -51.72
N ARG A 445 -26.90 67.05 -52.62
CA ARG A 445 -26.00 66.23 -53.42
C ARG A 445 -24.67 65.99 -52.71
N GLU A 446 -24.09 67.04 -52.14
CA GLU A 446 -22.87 66.95 -51.33
C GLU A 446 -23.11 66.14 -50.04
N GLU A 447 -24.27 66.28 -49.41
CA GLU A 447 -24.70 65.46 -48.26
C GLU A 447 -24.95 64.00 -48.64
N LYS A 448 -25.60 63.74 -49.80
CA LYS A 448 -25.81 62.37 -50.29
C LYS A 448 -24.50 61.68 -50.67
N ASP A 449 -23.55 62.39 -51.27
CA ASP A 449 -22.22 61.84 -51.57
C ASP A 449 -21.40 61.61 -50.28
N LYS A 450 -21.59 62.44 -49.24
CA LYS A 450 -21.03 62.23 -47.90
C LYS A 450 -21.60 60.96 -47.23
N ILE A 451 -22.93 60.80 -47.24
CA ILE A 451 -23.63 59.60 -46.77
C ILE A 451 -23.19 58.36 -47.57
N LEU A 452 -22.95 58.48 -48.88
CA LEU A 452 -22.45 57.38 -49.71
C LEU A 452 -21.01 57.00 -49.36
N HIS A 453 -20.16 57.98 -49.03
CA HIS A 453 -18.79 57.75 -48.58
C HIS A 453 -18.72 57.14 -47.17
N GLU A 454 -19.57 57.61 -46.25
CA GLU A 454 -19.72 57.02 -44.91
C GLU A 454 -20.28 55.59 -45.01
N PHE A 455 -21.30 55.35 -45.84
CA PHE A 455 -21.87 54.01 -46.07
C PHE A 455 -20.86 53.04 -46.71
N THR A 456 -20.04 53.49 -47.67
CA THR A 456 -18.98 52.65 -48.25
C THR A 456 -17.84 52.38 -47.27
N THR A 457 -17.47 53.36 -46.44
CA THR A 457 -16.48 53.17 -45.36
C THR A 457 -16.99 52.22 -44.27
N LEU A 458 -18.27 52.33 -43.90
CA LEU A 458 -18.92 51.42 -42.95
C LEU A 458 -19.02 50.01 -43.53
N LYS A 459 -19.40 49.89 -44.80
CA LYS A 459 -19.43 48.61 -45.53
C LYS A 459 -18.06 47.94 -45.55
N GLN A 460 -16.99 48.69 -45.84
CA GLN A 460 -15.63 48.14 -45.81
C GLN A 460 -15.27 47.65 -44.40
N ARG A 461 -15.51 48.45 -43.36
CA ARG A 461 -15.28 48.01 -41.97
C ARG A 461 -16.08 46.76 -41.59
N THR A 462 -17.30 46.56 -42.12
CA THR A 462 -18.05 45.31 -41.92
C THR A 462 -17.52 44.14 -42.74
N GLN A 463 -16.98 44.39 -43.94
CA GLN A 463 -16.31 43.40 -44.78
C GLN A 463 -15.04 42.89 -44.07
N ASP A 464 -14.14 43.80 -43.69
CA ASP A 464 -12.89 43.51 -42.98
C ASP A 464 -13.14 42.72 -41.67
N ARG A 465 -14.20 43.08 -40.94
CA ARG A 465 -14.64 42.42 -39.69
C ARG A 465 -15.19 41.01 -39.92
N VAL A 466 -15.86 40.75 -41.05
CA VAL A 466 -16.31 39.40 -41.41
C VAL A 466 -15.11 38.53 -41.78
N GLU A 467 -14.18 39.05 -42.59
CA GLU A 467 -12.96 38.32 -42.98
C GLU A 467 -12.06 38.01 -41.76
N GLU A 468 -11.97 38.91 -40.78
CA GLU A 468 -11.31 38.67 -39.48
C GLU A 468 -11.97 37.53 -38.67
N LEU A 469 -13.31 37.45 -38.69
CA LEU A 469 -14.07 36.42 -38.00
C LEU A 469 -14.00 35.07 -38.72
N GLU A 470 -14.04 35.04 -40.05
CA GLU A 470 -13.86 33.83 -40.85
C GLU A 470 -12.46 33.24 -40.64
N ALA A 471 -11.40 34.06 -40.65
CA ALA A 471 -10.04 33.60 -40.33
C ALA A 471 -9.92 33.02 -38.90
N LYS A 472 -10.60 33.62 -37.91
CA LYS A 472 -10.67 33.07 -36.53
C LYS A 472 -11.46 31.75 -36.49
N ILE A 473 -12.53 31.61 -37.26
CA ILE A 473 -13.29 30.37 -37.38
C ILE A 473 -12.45 29.26 -38.03
N GLU A 474 -11.71 29.54 -39.10
CA GLU A 474 -10.79 28.55 -39.71
C GLU A 474 -9.65 28.14 -38.77
N SER A 475 -9.11 29.07 -37.99
CA SER A 475 -8.13 28.79 -36.94
C SER A 475 -8.70 27.87 -35.85
N LEU A 476 -9.90 28.16 -35.34
CA LEU A 476 -10.60 27.33 -34.35
C LEU A 476 -10.98 25.95 -34.90
N ILE A 477 -11.40 25.86 -36.17
CA ILE A 477 -11.67 24.58 -36.85
C ILE A 477 -10.38 23.76 -36.98
N SER A 478 -9.24 24.40 -37.25
CA SER A 478 -7.95 23.72 -37.36
C SER A 478 -7.47 23.19 -36.01
N SER A 479 -7.50 24.03 -34.96
CA SER A 479 -7.20 23.61 -33.59
C SER A 479 -8.13 22.50 -33.10
N LYS A 480 -9.43 22.56 -33.40
CA LYS A 480 -10.39 21.50 -33.06
C LYS A 480 -10.10 20.17 -33.77
N LYS A 481 -9.59 20.19 -35.01
CA LYS A 481 -9.14 18.97 -35.73
C LYS A 481 -7.89 18.38 -35.08
N GLU A 482 -6.94 19.22 -34.70
CA GLU A 482 -5.70 18.81 -34.01
C GLU A 482 -6.00 18.17 -32.65
N ILE A 483 -6.86 18.79 -31.83
CA ILE A 483 -7.33 18.24 -30.55
C ILE A 483 -8.05 16.89 -30.77
N ALA A 484 -8.89 16.78 -31.80
CA ALA A 484 -9.61 15.55 -32.10
C ALA A 484 -8.68 14.40 -32.54
N GLU A 485 -7.65 14.67 -33.36
CA GLU A 485 -6.68 13.65 -33.77
C GLU A 485 -5.74 13.26 -32.62
N ASN A 486 -5.32 14.21 -31.78
CA ASN A 486 -4.55 13.92 -30.57
C ASN A 486 -5.37 13.02 -29.60
N LEU A 487 -6.65 13.32 -29.39
CA LEU A 487 -7.54 12.47 -28.59
C LEU A 487 -7.71 11.07 -29.21
N ARG A 488 -7.79 10.97 -30.54
CA ARG A 488 -7.87 9.69 -31.27
C ARG A 488 -6.61 8.86 -31.09
N GLN A 489 -5.44 9.50 -31.13
CA GLN A 489 -4.15 8.83 -30.90
C GLN A 489 -3.97 8.40 -29.44
N GLU A 490 -4.45 9.17 -28.47
CA GLU A 490 -4.41 8.79 -27.05
C GLU A 490 -5.37 7.64 -26.74
N GLN A 491 -6.54 7.60 -27.38
CA GLN A 491 -7.43 6.42 -27.35
C GLN A 491 -6.77 5.19 -27.97
N GLU A 492 -6.07 5.33 -29.11
CA GLU A 492 -5.28 4.22 -29.68
C GLU A 492 -4.15 3.76 -28.75
N ARG A 493 -3.51 4.67 -27.99
CA ARG A 493 -2.50 4.31 -26.98
C ARG A 493 -3.13 3.54 -25.82
N ALA A 494 -4.22 4.03 -25.25
CA ALA A 494 -4.94 3.38 -24.17
C ALA A 494 -5.35 1.95 -24.53
N VAL A 495 -5.97 1.73 -25.69
CA VAL A 495 -6.38 0.39 -26.15
C VAL A 495 -5.18 -0.56 -26.33
N ARG A 496 -4.01 -0.07 -26.76
CA ARG A 496 -2.78 -0.88 -26.83
C ARG A 496 -2.21 -1.19 -25.44
N LEU A 497 -2.38 -0.29 -24.49
CA LEU A 497 -1.95 -0.46 -23.09
C LEU A 497 -2.83 -1.49 -22.36
N ASP A 498 -4.16 -1.40 -22.53
CA ASP A 498 -5.14 -2.37 -22.02
C ASP A 498 -4.89 -3.77 -22.59
N ALA A 499 -4.64 -3.88 -23.90
CA ALA A 499 -4.27 -5.15 -24.54
C ALA A 499 -2.97 -5.74 -23.95
N SER A 500 -1.95 -4.90 -23.74
CA SER A 500 -0.67 -5.31 -23.12
C SER A 500 -0.85 -5.75 -21.67
N LEU A 501 -1.73 -5.09 -20.90
CA LEU A 501 -2.08 -5.50 -19.53
C LEU A 501 -2.85 -6.81 -19.51
N HIS A 502 -3.79 -7.03 -20.43
CA HIS A 502 -4.54 -8.29 -20.54
C HIS A 502 -3.62 -9.48 -20.91
N ASP A 503 -2.67 -9.27 -21.82
CA ASP A 503 -1.61 -10.22 -22.17
C ASP A 503 -0.67 -10.55 -21.00
N GLN A 504 -0.42 -9.59 -20.09
CA GLN A 504 0.37 -9.82 -18.88
C GLN A 504 -0.44 -10.56 -17.79
N LEU A 505 -1.70 -10.19 -17.58
CA LEU A 505 -2.58 -10.83 -16.62
C LEU A 505 -2.82 -12.30 -16.96
N THR A 506 -3.10 -12.63 -18.22
CA THR A 506 -3.27 -14.02 -18.67
C THR A 506 -1.97 -14.84 -18.55
N ARG A 507 -0.79 -14.25 -18.78
CA ARG A 507 0.49 -14.93 -18.51
C ARG A 507 0.73 -15.17 -17.02
N ASN A 508 0.40 -14.21 -16.16
CA ASN A 508 0.50 -14.37 -14.71
C ASN A 508 -0.47 -15.47 -14.21
N GLU A 509 -1.68 -15.55 -14.75
CA GLU A 509 -2.64 -16.60 -14.42
C GLU A 509 -2.14 -18.00 -14.85
N VAL A 510 -1.49 -18.13 -16.01
CA VAL A 510 -0.84 -19.39 -16.43
C VAL A 510 0.28 -19.77 -15.45
N LEU A 511 1.17 -18.83 -15.11
CA LEU A 511 2.29 -19.06 -14.19
C LEU A 511 1.82 -19.41 -12.76
N GLU A 512 0.78 -18.77 -12.24
CA GLU A 512 0.17 -19.17 -10.96
C GLU A 512 -0.35 -20.60 -10.99
N ASN A 513 -0.98 -21.01 -12.09
CA ASN A 513 -1.52 -22.36 -12.23
C ASN A 513 -0.43 -23.42 -12.38
N GLU A 514 0.72 -23.10 -12.99
CA GLU A 514 1.90 -23.97 -12.97
C GLU A 514 2.51 -24.06 -11.57
N ILE A 515 2.71 -22.94 -10.86
CA ILE A 515 3.21 -22.91 -9.47
C ILE A 515 2.28 -23.69 -8.52
N LYS A 516 0.96 -23.65 -8.72
CA LYS A 516 0.00 -24.48 -7.97
C LYS A 516 0.22 -25.98 -8.22
N ARG A 517 0.35 -26.40 -9.49
CA ARG A 517 0.64 -27.80 -9.86
C ARG A 517 2.00 -28.28 -9.33
N GLU A 518 3.04 -27.46 -9.39
CA GLU A 518 4.37 -27.82 -8.84
C GLU A 518 4.31 -28.00 -7.33
N LYS A 519 3.61 -27.12 -6.59
CA LYS A 519 3.39 -27.26 -5.14
C LYS A 519 2.61 -28.53 -4.80
N GLU A 520 1.63 -28.93 -5.60
CA GLU A 520 0.88 -30.18 -5.42
C GLU A 520 1.73 -31.42 -5.73
N SER A 521 2.50 -31.39 -6.83
CA SER A 521 3.46 -32.44 -7.20
C SER A 521 4.52 -32.65 -6.11
N SER A 522 5.09 -31.55 -5.60
CA SER A 522 6.09 -31.56 -4.52
C SER A 522 5.51 -32.11 -3.20
N LYS A 523 4.28 -31.74 -2.84
CA LYS A 523 3.55 -32.36 -1.70
C LYS A 523 3.38 -33.87 -1.90
N LEU A 524 3.00 -34.31 -3.10
CA LEU A 524 2.80 -35.73 -3.41
C LEU A 524 4.11 -36.54 -3.33
N SER A 525 5.21 -35.99 -3.88
CA SER A 525 6.55 -36.59 -3.78
C SER A 525 7.02 -36.67 -2.32
N MET A 526 6.83 -35.62 -1.53
CA MET A 526 7.14 -35.62 -0.10
C MET A 526 6.35 -36.70 0.67
N MET A 527 5.06 -36.93 0.35
CA MET A 527 4.31 -38.02 0.99
C MET A 527 4.88 -39.39 0.63
N LYS A 528 5.13 -39.66 -0.66
CA LYS A 528 5.74 -40.92 -1.12
C LYS A 528 7.11 -41.19 -0.47
N SER A 529 7.94 -40.14 -0.32
CA SER A 529 9.23 -40.23 0.37
C SER A 529 9.08 -40.59 1.85
N LYS A 530 8.07 -40.05 2.54
CA LYS A 530 7.74 -40.41 3.93
C LYS A 530 7.20 -41.84 4.04
N GLU A 531 6.31 -42.26 3.15
CA GLU A 531 5.80 -43.64 3.09
C GLU A 531 6.94 -44.65 2.86
N ALA A 532 7.80 -44.42 1.87
CA ALA A 532 8.96 -45.26 1.58
C ALA A 532 9.91 -45.35 2.79
N SER A 533 10.18 -44.23 3.46
CA SER A 533 10.99 -44.20 4.68
C SER A 533 10.37 -45.04 5.81
N HIS A 534 9.05 -44.96 5.98
CA HIS A 534 8.33 -45.69 7.01
C HIS A 534 8.24 -47.20 6.71
N VAL A 535 8.20 -47.59 5.42
CA VAL A 535 8.33 -48.98 4.98
C VAL A 535 9.73 -49.51 5.26
N LEU A 536 10.79 -48.78 4.91
CA LEU A 536 12.18 -49.18 5.18
C LEU A 536 12.46 -49.33 6.69
N GLU A 537 11.90 -48.46 7.55
CA GLU A 537 12.08 -48.63 8.99
C GLU A 537 11.34 -49.86 9.54
N ASN A 538 10.17 -50.20 8.99
CA ASN A 538 9.45 -51.41 9.36
C ASN A 538 10.18 -52.68 8.92
N THR A 539 10.63 -52.80 7.66
CA THR A 539 11.38 -53.97 7.20
C THR A 539 12.72 -54.13 7.92
N LYS A 540 13.37 -53.02 8.32
CA LYS A 540 14.58 -53.03 9.15
C LYS A 540 14.35 -53.58 10.57
N ARG A 541 13.19 -53.29 11.18
CA ARG A 541 12.79 -53.88 12.47
C ARG A 541 12.49 -55.38 12.33
N GLU A 542 11.83 -55.77 11.24
CA GLU A 542 11.47 -57.16 10.94
C GLU A 542 12.71 -58.03 10.64
N LEU A 543 13.67 -57.52 9.86
CA LEU A 543 14.98 -58.16 9.66
C LEU A 543 15.69 -58.38 10.99
N HIS A 544 15.71 -57.38 11.87
CA HIS A 544 16.34 -57.50 13.19
C HIS A 544 15.65 -58.55 14.08
N GLN A 545 14.33 -58.73 13.98
CA GLN A 545 13.63 -59.83 14.64
C GLN A 545 14.05 -61.19 14.06
N LYS A 546 14.09 -61.35 12.73
CA LYS A 546 14.57 -62.58 12.07
C LYS A 546 16.01 -62.93 12.46
N ASP A 547 16.91 -61.95 12.56
CA ASP A 547 18.28 -62.15 13.08
C ASP A 547 18.30 -62.65 14.52
N VAL A 548 17.46 -62.09 15.40
CA VAL A 548 17.36 -62.54 16.79
C VAL A 548 16.80 -63.96 16.89
N GLU A 549 15.89 -64.35 15.99
CA GLU A 549 15.37 -65.72 15.92
C GLU A 549 16.40 -66.72 15.35
N LEU A 550 17.10 -66.36 14.28
CA LEU A 550 18.19 -67.17 13.69
C LEU A 550 19.32 -67.42 14.69
N ASN A 551 19.66 -66.43 15.53
CA ASN A 551 20.66 -66.61 16.59
C ASN A 551 20.16 -67.57 17.69
N LYS A 552 18.87 -67.51 18.08
CA LYS A 552 18.28 -68.49 19.02
C LYS A 552 18.28 -69.91 18.46
N LEU A 553 17.93 -70.09 17.17
CA LEU A 553 18.03 -71.41 16.52
C LEU A 553 19.47 -71.90 16.42
N ARG A 554 20.45 -71.02 16.14
CA ARG A 554 21.87 -71.37 16.21
C ARG A 554 22.31 -71.83 17.60
N GLU A 555 21.88 -71.14 18.66
CA GLU A 555 22.19 -71.59 20.03
C GLU A 555 21.51 -72.92 20.39
N ALA A 556 20.28 -73.16 19.92
CA ALA A 556 19.58 -74.43 20.10
C ALA A 556 20.32 -75.58 19.38
N LEU A 557 20.65 -75.39 18.09
CA LEU A 557 21.38 -76.36 17.28
C LEU A 557 22.75 -76.71 17.90
N ASN A 558 23.52 -75.69 18.29
CA ASN A 558 24.80 -75.86 19.00
C ASN A 558 24.67 -76.58 20.35
N GLN A 559 23.49 -76.57 20.99
CA GLN A 559 23.24 -77.34 22.21
C GLN A 559 22.86 -78.79 21.90
N THR A 560 22.09 -79.06 20.84
CA THR A 560 21.82 -80.43 20.40
C THR A 560 23.06 -81.13 19.85
N ASP A 561 23.92 -80.43 19.09
CA ASP A 561 25.18 -81.00 18.56
C ASP A 561 26.12 -81.43 19.69
N ARG A 562 26.24 -80.62 20.74
CA ARG A 562 27.01 -80.98 21.95
C ARG A 562 26.42 -82.18 22.66
N ARG A 563 25.09 -82.26 22.78
CA ARG A 563 24.41 -83.44 23.36
C ARG A 563 24.66 -84.69 22.52
N MET A 564 24.55 -84.62 21.19
CA MET A 564 24.88 -85.75 20.32
C MET A 564 26.33 -86.18 20.51
N SER A 565 27.29 -85.25 20.53
CA SER A 565 28.70 -85.57 20.79
C SER A 565 28.92 -86.23 22.16
N ASP A 566 28.29 -85.72 23.23
CA ASP A 566 28.30 -86.35 24.56
C ASP A 566 27.68 -87.77 24.53
N PHE A 567 26.65 -88.00 23.72
CA PHE A 567 25.99 -89.32 23.57
C PHE A 567 26.80 -90.29 22.70
N GLU A 568 27.40 -89.84 21.60
CA GLU A 568 28.29 -90.63 20.76
C GLU A 568 29.53 -91.09 21.54
N GLU A 569 30.15 -90.20 22.33
CA GLU A 569 31.30 -90.56 23.15
C GLU A 569 30.91 -91.54 24.28
N ARG A 570 29.71 -91.41 24.87
CA ARG A 570 29.16 -92.42 25.81
C ARG A 570 28.89 -93.77 25.15
N ILE A 571 28.32 -93.77 23.94
CA ILE A 571 28.08 -95.00 23.16
C ILE A 571 29.41 -95.67 22.82
N LYS A 572 30.40 -94.90 22.39
CA LYS A 572 31.77 -95.38 22.14
C LYS A 572 32.39 -96.00 23.40
N VAL A 573 32.37 -95.31 24.54
CA VAL A 573 32.95 -95.80 25.79
C VAL A 573 32.27 -97.09 26.29
N GLU A 574 30.93 -97.19 26.22
CA GLU A 574 30.25 -98.42 26.64
C GLU A 574 30.36 -99.56 25.58
N ARG A 575 30.62 -99.25 24.29
CA ARG A 575 31.02 -100.24 23.28
C ARG A 575 32.43 -100.78 23.54
N GLU A 576 33.42 -99.91 23.71
CA GLU A 576 34.79 -100.28 24.10
C GLU A 576 34.81 -101.11 25.40
N ARG A 577 33.89 -100.83 26.33
CA ARG A 577 33.70 -101.60 27.57
C ARG A 577 32.97 -102.94 27.39
N VAL A 578 32.18 -103.11 26.33
CA VAL A 578 31.63 -104.41 25.93
C VAL A 578 32.72 -105.23 25.24
N ASP A 579 33.50 -104.63 24.34
CA ASP A 579 34.55 -105.32 23.60
C ASP A 579 35.71 -105.76 24.50
N GLY A 580 36.19 -104.90 25.42
CA GLY A 580 37.18 -105.31 26.43
C GLY A 580 36.67 -106.37 27.43
N LYS A 581 35.34 -106.59 27.51
CA LYS A 581 34.75 -107.74 28.23
C LYS A 581 34.62 -108.98 27.37
N ASN A 582 34.51 -108.84 26.04
CA ASN A 582 34.57 -109.96 25.11
C ASN A 582 36.01 -110.51 25.02
N GLU A 583 37.03 -109.64 25.02
CA GLU A 583 38.45 -110.05 25.04
C GLU A 583 38.84 -110.81 26.31
N THR A 584 38.14 -110.61 27.44
CA THR A 584 38.36 -111.36 28.69
C THR A 584 37.47 -112.60 28.85
N ILE A 585 36.70 -113.00 27.82
CA ILE A 585 35.78 -114.16 27.87
C ILE A 585 36.41 -115.48 27.40
N GLU A 586 37.54 -115.48 26.67
CA GLU A 586 38.14 -116.74 26.19
C GLU A 586 38.81 -117.60 27.29
N GLU A 587 39.19 -117.03 28.45
CA GLU A 587 39.89 -117.79 29.51
C GLU A 587 39.01 -118.34 30.66
N MET A 588 37.86 -117.73 31.02
CA MET A 588 37.15 -118.04 32.28
C MET A 588 35.71 -118.56 32.15
N ARG A 589 35.56 -119.75 31.56
CA ARG A 589 34.30 -120.47 31.29
C ARG A 589 33.40 -120.88 32.48
N LYS A 590 33.56 -120.33 33.70
CA LYS A 590 32.90 -120.86 34.93
C LYS A 590 31.83 -119.97 35.61
N ASN A 591 31.79 -118.65 35.40
CA ASN A 591 30.80 -117.74 36.03
C ASN A 591 29.69 -117.26 35.06
N TYR A 592 29.10 -118.21 34.33
CA TYR A 592 28.32 -117.94 33.12
C TYR A 592 26.96 -117.21 33.33
N GLN A 593 26.31 -117.35 34.48
CA GLN A 593 24.94 -116.83 34.68
C GLN A 593 24.88 -115.34 35.09
N ASP A 594 25.73 -114.89 36.00
CA ASP A 594 25.74 -113.46 36.40
C ASP A 594 26.27 -112.55 35.28
N GLN A 595 27.23 -113.06 34.48
CA GLN A 595 27.72 -112.38 33.29
C GLN A 595 26.63 -112.21 32.22
N GLN A 596 25.74 -113.19 32.01
CA GLN A 596 24.59 -113.03 31.11
C GLN A 596 23.67 -111.89 31.52
N LYS A 597 23.35 -111.74 32.83
CA LYS A 597 22.56 -110.60 33.32
C LYS A 597 23.26 -109.26 33.12
N ALA A 598 24.57 -109.20 33.36
CA ALA A 598 25.36 -108.00 33.14
C ALA A 598 25.41 -107.61 31.64
N ALA A 599 25.64 -108.58 30.75
CA ALA A 599 25.64 -108.40 29.30
C ALA A 599 24.27 -107.91 28.79
N LEU A 600 23.16 -108.52 29.26
CA LEU A 600 21.81 -108.12 28.88
C LEU A 600 21.48 -106.70 29.34
N ASN A 601 21.85 -106.31 30.57
CA ASN A 601 21.68 -104.93 31.04
C ASN A 601 22.51 -103.91 30.24
N MET A 602 23.75 -104.25 29.85
CA MET A 602 24.56 -103.36 29.01
C MET A 602 23.99 -103.27 27.59
N LYS A 603 23.51 -104.37 27.01
CA LYS A 603 22.82 -104.37 25.71
C LYS A 603 21.56 -103.49 25.73
N ASN A 604 20.67 -103.70 26.71
CA ASN A 604 19.45 -102.90 26.86
C ASN A 604 19.76 -101.41 27.07
N LYS A 605 20.89 -101.09 27.73
CA LYS A 605 21.35 -99.70 27.91
C LYS A 605 21.90 -99.10 26.61
N ILE A 606 22.63 -99.87 25.79
CA ILE A 606 23.07 -99.45 24.46
C ILE A 606 21.86 -99.23 23.54
N GLU A 607 20.91 -100.17 23.50
CA GLU A 607 19.67 -100.02 22.71
C GLU A 607 18.84 -98.79 23.16
N GLY A 608 18.83 -98.49 24.47
CA GLY A 608 18.23 -97.26 25.00
C GLY A 608 18.96 -95.98 24.54
N LEU A 609 20.29 -95.96 24.58
CA LEU A 609 21.10 -94.83 24.12
C LEU A 609 21.02 -94.64 22.60
N GLU A 610 20.92 -95.71 21.81
CA GLU A 610 20.75 -95.64 20.35
C GLU A 610 19.33 -95.16 19.96
N MET A 611 18.31 -95.47 20.76
CA MET A 611 16.96 -94.89 20.63
C MET A 611 16.95 -93.41 21.00
N GLU A 612 17.70 -93.00 22.04
CA GLU A 612 17.82 -91.60 22.45
C GLU A 612 18.64 -90.78 21.44
N ASN A 613 19.70 -91.34 20.85
CA ASN A 613 20.47 -90.69 19.79
C ASN A 613 19.63 -90.48 18.53
N LYS A 614 18.85 -91.48 18.09
CA LYS A 614 17.90 -91.32 16.97
C LYS A 614 16.83 -90.25 17.21
N LYS A 615 16.44 -90.04 18.47
CA LYS A 615 15.53 -88.95 18.81
C LYS A 615 16.22 -87.58 18.66
N LEU A 616 17.48 -87.46 19.07
CA LEU A 616 18.29 -86.26 18.85
C LEU A 616 18.59 -86.01 17.37
N GLU A 617 18.87 -87.04 16.57
CA GLU A 617 19.01 -86.94 15.10
C GLU A 617 17.77 -86.30 14.47
N MET A 618 16.56 -86.73 14.87
CA MET A 618 15.32 -86.10 14.40
C MET A 618 15.14 -84.66 14.92
N GLU A 619 15.47 -84.39 16.18
CA GLU A 619 15.37 -83.04 16.79
C GLU A 619 16.33 -82.05 16.10
N VAL A 620 17.55 -82.48 15.77
CA VAL A 620 18.52 -81.74 14.95
C VAL A 620 18.00 -81.52 13.54
N MET A 621 17.45 -82.54 12.89
CA MET A 621 16.90 -82.43 11.53
C MET A 621 15.71 -81.45 11.48
N GLU A 622 14.84 -81.45 12.50
CA GLU A 622 13.71 -80.52 12.61
C GLU A 622 14.16 -79.08 12.92
N LEU A 623 15.20 -78.91 13.76
CA LEU A 623 15.81 -77.60 14.03
C LEU A 623 16.55 -77.04 12.81
N GLN A 624 17.27 -77.89 12.06
CA GLN A 624 17.93 -77.53 10.81
C GLN A 624 16.91 -77.08 9.76
N THR A 625 15.82 -77.84 9.59
CA THR A 625 14.73 -77.48 8.66
C THR A 625 14.11 -76.12 9.02
N LYS A 626 13.93 -75.83 10.32
CA LYS A 626 13.45 -74.52 10.79
C LYS A 626 14.47 -73.41 10.53
N PHE A 627 15.76 -73.67 10.75
CA PHE A 627 16.84 -72.72 10.48
C PHE A 627 16.92 -72.34 8.99
N ASP A 628 16.85 -73.33 8.10
CA ASP A 628 16.94 -73.11 6.65
C ASP A 628 15.73 -72.32 6.12
N VAL A 629 14.52 -72.58 6.63
CA VAL A 629 13.32 -71.76 6.33
C VAL A 629 13.48 -70.33 6.84
N GLN A 630 13.95 -70.14 8.08
CA GLN A 630 14.09 -68.80 8.67
C GLN A 630 15.25 -68.00 8.05
N ALA A 631 16.25 -68.68 7.48
CA ALA A 631 17.31 -68.08 6.67
C ALA A 631 16.78 -67.67 5.28
N SER A 632 15.90 -68.47 4.67
CA SER A 632 15.17 -68.10 3.45
C SER A 632 14.30 -66.86 3.67
N ASP A 633 13.54 -66.80 4.76
CA ASP A 633 12.76 -65.62 5.15
C ASP A 633 13.65 -64.37 5.28
N SER A 634 14.76 -64.47 6.04
CA SER A 634 15.68 -63.35 6.26
C SER A 634 16.32 -62.86 4.96
N SER A 635 16.67 -63.79 4.05
CA SER A 635 17.15 -63.47 2.69
C SER A 635 16.09 -62.71 1.87
N HIS A 636 14.82 -63.11 1.96
CA HIS A 636 13.74 -62.42 1.26
C HIS A 636 13.50 -61.01 1.82
N VAL A 637 13.49 -60.84 3.14
CA VAL A 637 13.37 -59.51 3.80
C VAL A 637 14.58 -58.62 3.45
N ALA A 638 15.79 -59.17 3.41
CA ALA A 638 16.99 -58.42 2.98
C ALA A 638 16.87 -57.91 1.54
N SER A 639 16.37 -58.73 0.61
CA SER A 639 16.15 -58.33 -0.80
C SER A 639 15.04 -57.26 -0.94
N GLN A 640 13.96 -57.35 -0.15
CA GLN A 640 12.96 -56.28 -0.06
C GLN A 640 13.57 -54.98 0.48
N LEU A 641 14.51 -55.08 1.41
CA LEU A 641 15.17 -53.92 2.03
C LEU A 641 16.18 -53.25 1.07
N GLU A 642 16.92 -54.01 0.25
CA GLU A 642 17.69 -53.47 -0.89
C GLU A 642 16.81 -52.73 -1.91
N HIS A 643 15.63 -53.28 -2.22
CA HIS A 643 14.69 -52.62 -3.12
C HIS A 643 14.11 -51.32 -2.51
N ALA A 644 13.87 -51.30 -1.19
CA ALA A 644 13.46 -50.10 -0.48
C ALA A 644 14.58 -49.03 -0.45
N ILE A 645 15.84 -49.42 -0.21
CA ILE A 645 17.01 -48.52 -0.27
C ILE A 645 17.10 -47.86 -1.65
N THR A 646 17.16 -48.66 -2.72
CA THR A 646 17.31 -48.14 -4.10
C THR A 646 16.14 -47.25 -4.53
N THR A 647 14.93 -47.53 -4.03
CA THR A 647 13.76 -46.65 -4.24
C THR A 647 13.91 -45.30 -3.50
N ILE A 648 14.45 -45.32 -2.28
CA ILE A 648 14.71 -44.10 -1.49
C ILE A 648 15.84 -43.27 -2.10
N GLU A 649 16.91 -43.90 -2.58
CA GLU A 649 18.01 -43.23 -3.29
C GLU A 649 17.50 -42.51 -4.55
N HIS A 650 16.63 -43.15 -5.35
CA HIS A 650 15.99 -42.53 -6.50
C HIS A 650 15.11 -41.32 -6.09
N LEU A 651 14.30 -41.45 -5.04
CA LEU A 651 13.46 -40.35 -4.53
C LEU A 651 14.28 -39.20 -3.93
N GLN A 652 15.46 -39.49 -3.36
CA GLN A 652 16.41 -38.47 -2.90
C GLN A 652 17.01 -37.71 -4.09
N ALA A 653 17.42 -38.40 -5.15
CA ALA A 653 17.91 -37.76 -6.38
C ALA A 653 16.83 -36.88 -7.06
N GLU A 654 15.56 -37.33 -7.10
CA GLU A 654 14.45 -36.49 -7.58
C GLU A 654 14.22 -35.25 -6.71
N ARG A 655 14.33 -35.40 -5.38
CA ARG A 655 14.21 -34.28 -4.43
C ARG A 655 15.34 -33.26 -4.61
N GLU A 656 16.58 -33.71 -4.78
CA GLU A 656 17.72 -32.81 -5.04
C GLU A 656 17.59 -32.08 -6.38
N LYS A 657 17.12 -32.77 -7.43
CA LYS A 657 16.80 -32.17 -8.71
C LYS A 657 15.72 -31.07 -8.58
N MET A 658 14.62 -31.34 -7.88
CA MET A 658 13.58 -30.34 -7.60
C MET A 658 14.10 -29.14 -6.79
N ILE A 659 15.05 -29.34 -5.86
CA ILE A 659 15.67 -28.23 -5.12
C ILE A 659 16.50 -27.35 -6.06
N GLN A 660 17.27 -27.93 -6.98
CA GLN A 660 18.04 -27.18 -7.98
C GLN A 660 17.12 -26.41 -8.94
N GLU A 661 16.00 -27.00 -9.35
CA GLU A 661 14.98 -26.36 -10.20
C GLU A 661 14.29 -25.20 -9.48
N LEU A 662 13.96 -25.35 -8.18
CA LEU A 662 13.46 -24.27 -7.32
C LEU A 662 14.48 -23.14 -7.12
N GLU A 663 15.76 -23.45 -6.93
CA GLU A 663 16.81 -22.42 -6.84
C GLU A 663 17.00 -21.66 -8.15
N ALA A 664 16.90 -22.33 -9.29
CA ALA A 664 16.96 -21.68 -10.61
C ALA A 664 15.75 -20.76 -10.82
N SER A 665 14.55 -21.23 -10.48
CA SER A 665 13.31 -20.44 -10.51
C SER A 665 13.39 -19.21 -9.58
N LYS A 666 13.92 -19.36 -8.37
CA LYS A 666 14.17 -18.25 -7.43
C LYS A 666 15.15 -17.22 -7.99
N LYS A 667 16.26 -17.64 -8.60
CA LYS A 667 17.21 -16.72 -9.25
C LYS A 667 16.58 -15.99 -10.44
N TYR A 668 15.68 -16.64 -11.18
CA TYR A 668 14.93 -16.01 -12.26
C TYR A 668 13.94 -14.94 -11.74
N SER A 669 13.19 -15.23 -10.68
CA SER A 669 12.25 -14.25 -10.11
C SER A 669 12.96 -13.09 -9.40
N GLU A 670 14.07 -13.33 -8.71
CA GLU A 670 14.96 -12.27 -8.19
C GLU A 670 15.46 -11.35 -9.32
N MET A 671 15.90 -11.92 -10.44
CA MET A 671 16.33 -11.17 -11.62
C MET A 671 15.18 -10.39 -12.28
N LEU A 672 13.96 -10.94 -12.29
CA LEU A 672 12.76 -10.28 -12.80
C LEU A 672 12.38 -9.07 -11.92
N VAL A 673 12.40 -9.23 -10.60
CA VAL A 673 12.14 -8.13 -9.65
C VAL A 673 13.16 -7.00 -9.83
N VAL A 674 14.45 -7.32 -10.00
CA VAL A 674 15.49 -6.31 -10.29
C VAL A 674 15.27 -5.61 -11.63
N SER A 675 14.72 -6.29 -12.65
CA SER A 675 14.40 -5.66 -13.94
C SER A 675 13.18 -4.73 -13.84
N MET A 676 12.13 -5.13 -13.12
CA MET A 676 10.96 -4.30 -12.83
C MET A 676 11.31 -3.08 -11.98
N GLN A 677 12.17 -3.22 -10.97
CA GLN A 677 12.67 -2.09 -10.16
C GLN A 677 13.45 -1.09 -11.02
N ARG A 678 14.26 -1.56 -11.99
CA ARG A 678 14.95 -0.68 -12.94
C ARG A 678 14.00 0.04 -13.90
N GLN A 679 12.96 -0.64 -14.39
CA GLN A 679 11.93 0.00 -15.21
C GLN A 679 11.14 1.05 -14.42
N SER A 680 10.77 0.74 -13.17
CA SER A 680 10.08 1.66 -12.28
C SER A 680 10.94 2.89 -11.95
N ALA A 681 12.23 2.71 -11.65
CA ALA A 681 13.17 3.82 -11.45
C ALA A 681 13.30 4.71 -12.71
N ALA A 682 13.44 4.10 -13.89
CA ALA A 682 13.49 4.84 -15.15
C ALA A 682 12.18 5.61 -15.47
N PHE A 683 11.03 5.06 -15.09
CA PHE A 683 9.73 5.72 -15.20
C PHE A 683 9.61 6.91 -14.23
N TYR A 684 10.06 6.78 -12.99
CA TYR A 684 10.10 7.90 -12.04
C TYR A 684 11.08 9.00 -12.50
N GLU A 685 12.27 8.64 -12.99
CA GLU A 685 13.18 9.61 -13.61
C GLU A 685 12.54 10.33 -14.82
N GLN A 686 11.74 9.64 -15.63
CA GLN A 686 11.01 10.29 -16.72
C GLN A 686 9.93 11.25 -16.18
N MET A 687 9.12 10.82 -15.21
CA MET A 687 8.10 11.68 -14.58
C MET A 687 8.71 12.93 -13.95
N ASP A 688 9.85 12.82 -13.27
CA ASP A 688 10.48 13.98 -12.63
C ASP A 688 11.06 14.96 -13.66
N ARG A 689 11.63 14.48 -14.77
CA ARG A 689 12.01 15.32 -15.92
C ARG A 689 10.80 15.95 -16.64
N GLU A 690 9.63 15.33 -16.58
CA GLU A 690 8.39 15.91 -17.13
C GLU A 690 7.77 16.94 -16.18
N LYS A 691 7.84 16.74 -14.85
CA LYS A 691 7.52 17.78 -13.86
C LYS A 691 8.45 18.99 -13.98
N GLU A 692 9.75 18.76 -14.19
CA GLU A 692 10.75 19.82 -14.35
C GLU A 692 10.41 20.70 -15.57
N LYS A 693 10.17 20.09 -16.75
CA LYS A 693 9.68 20.80 -17.94
C LYS A 693 8.34 21.52 -17.72
N LEU A 694 7.44 20.94 -16.93
CA LEU A 694 6.14 21.55 -16.65
C LEU A 694 6.26 22.73 -15.69
N ALA A 695 7.23 22.71 -14.78
CA ALA A 695 7.62 23.86 -13.96
C ALA A 695 8.29 24.95 -14.80
N GLU A 696 9.25 24.61 -15.69
CA GLU A 696 9.83 25.56 -16.67
C GLU A 696 8.74 26.21 -17.54
N ALA A 697 7.79 25.42 -18.04
CA ALA A 697 6.67 25.92 -18.84
C ALA A 697 5.73 26.84 -18.02
N HIS A 698 5.51 26.54 -16.74
CA HIS A 698 4.72 27.36 -15.83
C HIS A 698 5.44 28.69 -15.50
N GLU A 699 6.75 28.66 -15.28
CA GLU A 699 7.58 29.87 -15.08
C GLU A 699 7.59 30.75 -16.34
N LEU A 700 7.72 30.15 -17.53
CA LEU A 700 7.59 30.85 -18.81
C LEU A 700 6.18 31.42 -19.06
N LEU A 701 5.13 30.76 -18.57
CA LEU A 701 3.75 31.29 -18.61
C LEU A 701 3.57 32.47 -17.66
N LEU A 702 4.07 32.40 -16.42
CA LEU A 702 4.09 33.52 -15.49
C LEU A 702 4.85 34.71 -16.08
N LEU A 703 6.04 34.50 -16.63
CA LEU A 703 6.82 35.54 -17.31
C LEU A 703 6.10 36.12 -18.54
N ARG A 704 5.27 35.36 -19.25
CA ARG A 704 4.40 35.89 -20.31
C ARG A 704 3.23 36.70 -19.76
N GLN A 705 2.61 36.26 -18.68
CA GLN A 705 1.49 36.95 -18.03
C GLN A 705 1.95 38.30 -17.47
N ASP A 706 3.11 38.33 -16.81
CA ASP A 706 3.75 39.53 -16.27
C ASP A 706 4.15 40.56 -17.35
N ASN A 707 4.43 40.11 -18.58
CA ASN A 707 4.68 40.99 -19.72
C ASN A 707 3.36 41.43 -20.40
N GLY A 708 2.37 40.54 -20.50
CA GLY A 708 1.05 40.86 -21.03
C GLY A 708 0.33 41.94 -20.22
N VAL A 709 0.44 41.91 -18.89
CA VAL A 709 -0.08 42.99 -18.01
C VAL A 709 0.61 44.32 -18.33
N LYS A 710 1.94 44.34 -18.50
CA LYS A 710 2.71 45.57 -18.81
C LYS A 710 2.42 46.10 -20.23
N GLU A 711 2.09 45.24 -21.18
CA GLU A 711 1.60 45.67 -22.50
C GLU A 711 0.16 46.21 -22.42
N GLN A 712 -0.72 45.58 -21.62
CA GLN A 712 -2.08 46.04 -21.41
C GLN A 712 -2.13 47.40 -20.69
N GLU A 713 -1.35 47.61 -19.64
CA GLU A 713 -1.20 48.92 -18.98
C GLU A 713 -0.71 50.00 -19.96
N ASN A 714 0.21 49.67 -20.88
CA ASN A 714 0.68 50.59 -21.92
C ASN A 714 -0.41 50.92 -22.96
N VAL A 715 -1.25 49.95 -23.33
CA VAL A 715 -2.38 50.15 -24.24
C VAL A 715 -3.47 50.99 -23.57
N GLU A 716 -3.84 50.66 -22.33
CA GLU A 716 -4.84 51.41 -21.57
C GLU A 716 -4.38 52.85 -21.30
N SER A 717 -3.10 53.06 -20.93
CA SER A 717 -2.51 54.41 -20.78
C SER A 717 -2.52 55.23 -22.07
N LYS A 718 -2.23 54.61 -23.23
CA LYS A 718 -2.38 55.26 -24.55
C LYS A 718 -3.83 55.61 -24.85
N VAL A 719 -4.76 54.69 -24.65
CA VAL A 719 -6.20 54.93 -24.86
C VAL A 719 -6.73 56.01 -23.92
N LEU A 720 -6.21 56.11 -22.70
CA LEU A 720 -6.55 57.19 -21.77
C LEU A 720 -6.04 58.55 -22.27
N MET A 721 -4.78 58.63 -22.71
CA MET A 721 -4.23 59.86 -23.33
C MET A 721 -4.98 60.26 -24.60
N GLU A 722 -5.38 59.32 -25.46
CA GLU A 722 -6.18 59.64 -26.66
C GLU A 722 -7.60 60.13 -26.29
N LYS A 723 -8.24 59.55 -25.27
CA LYS A 723 -9.51 60.06 -24.73
C LYS A 723 -9.36 61.45 -24.11
N GLU A 724 -8.33 61.69 -23.30
CA GLU A 724 -8.05 63.01 -22.73
C GLU A 724 -7.73 64.06 -23.81
N LYS A 725 -7.10 63.65 -24.92
CA LYS A 725 -6.88 64.53 -26.07
C LYS A 725 -8.20 64.83 -26.76
N MET A 726 -9.00 63.81 -27.09
CA MET A 726 -10.32 63.98 -27.72
C MET A 726 -11.25 64.86 -26.87
N ILE A 727 -11.23 64.72 -25.54
CA ILE A 727 -11.99 65.59 -24.62
C ILE A 727 -11.52 67.05 -24.70
N ARG A 728 -10.21 67.30 -24.79
CA ARG A 728 -9.66 68.67 -24.97
C ARG A 728 -9.98 69.25 -26.34
N ASP A 729 -9.88 68.45 -27.40
CA ASP A 729 -10.20 68.85 -28.76
C ASP A 729 -11.70 69.21 -28.87
N LEU A 730 -12.60 68.39 -28.30
CA LEU A 730 -14.04 68.67 -28.19
C LEU A 730 -14.36 69.89 -27.31
N GLN A 731 -13.62 70.12 -26.22
CA GLN A 731 -13.79 71.32 -25.39
C GLN A 731 -13.42 72.60 -26.17
N GLN A 732 -12.37 72.56 -26.99
CA GLN A 732 -12.03 73.67 -27.89
C GLN A 732 -13.10 73.89 -28.96
N GLU A 733 -13.64 72.81 -29.55
CA GLU A 733 -14.71 72.90 -30.54
C GLU A 733 -16.01 73.48 -29.95
N ILE A 734 -16.42 73.04 -28.76
CA ILE A 734 -17.57 73.60 -28.02
C ILE A 734 -17.34 75.08 -27.71
N GLN A 735 -16.13 75.48 -27.32
CA GLN A 735 -15.83 76.88 -27.01
C GLN A 735 -15.73 77.77 -28.26
N SER A 736 -15.32 77.21 -29.41
CA SER A 736 -15.41 77.84 -30.73
C SER A 736 -16.87 78.05 -31.14
N LEU A 737 -17.68 77.00 -31.11
CA LEU A 737 -19.11 77.04 -31.44
C LEU A 737 -19.89 78.02 -30.55
N LYS A 738 -19.55 78.09 -29.25
CA LYS A 738 -20.14 79.08 -28.33
C LYS A 738 -19.81 80.51 -28.75
N SER A 739 -18.57 80.76 -29.16
CA SER A 739 -18.13 82.07 -29.66
C SER A 739 -18.88 82.47 -30.94
N SER A 740 -19.07 81.54 -31.88
CA SER A 740 -19.87 81.78 -33.09
C SER A 740 -21.35 82.01 -32.80
N LEU A 741 -21.93 81.30 -31.83
CA LEU A 741 -23.34 81.49 -31.42
C LEU A 741 -23.55 82.86 -30.76
N GLU A 742 -22.57 83.33 -29.98
CA GLU A 742 -22.57 84.66 -29.37
C GLU A 742 -22.44 85.75 -30.46
N GLU A 743 -21.64 85.52 -31.51
CA GLU A 743 -21.54 86.42 -32.66
C GLU A 743 -22.81 86.46 -33.53
N GLU A 744 -23.49 85.32 -33.74
CA GLU A 744 -24.79 85.28 -34.43
C GLU A 744 -25.92 85.92 -33.60
N ASN A 745 -25.96 85.73 -32.28
CA ASN A 745 -26.91 86.43 -31.42
C ASN A 745 -26.77 87.96 -31.54
N ASN A 746 -25.54 88.48 -31.57
CA ASN A 746 -25.28 89.91 -31.78
C ASN A 746 -25.80 90.39 -33.16
N LYS A 747 -25.70 89.55 -34.22
CA LYS A 747 -26.27 89.86 -35.54
C LYS A 747 -27.80 89.86 -35.52
N VAL A 748 -28.42 88.91 -34.81
CA VAL A 748 -29.87 88.85 -34.61
C VAL A 748 -30.39 90.08 -33.84
N GLU A 749 -29.72 90.50 -32.78
CA GLU A 749 -30.13 91.67 -31.98
C GLU A 749 -30.07 92.99 -32.79
N VAL A 750 -29.05 93.15 -33.64
CA VAL A 750 -28.95 94.24 -34.62
C VAL A 750 -30.05 94.17 -35.69
N LEU A 751 -30.36 92.98 -36.21
CA LEU A 751 -31.42 92.78 -37.21
C LEU A 751 -32.82 93.04 -36.61
N THR A 752 -33.09 92.60 -35.38
CA THR A 752 -34.34 92.89 -34.67
C THR A 752 -34.52 94.39 -34.48
N SER A 753 -33.48 95.09 -34.03
CA SER A 753 -33.49 96.57 -33.90
C SER A 753 -33.84 97.27 -35.22
N ALA A 754 -33.22 96.85 -36.32
CA ALA A 754 -33.53 97.39 -37.66
C ALA A 754 -34.95 97.05 -38.14
N LEU A 755 -35.50 95.90 -37.76
CA LEU A 755 -36.84 95.46 -38.14
C LEU A 755 -37.92 96.20 -37.34
N GLU A 756 -37.65 96.55 -36.08
CA GLU A 756 -38.49 97.46 -35.29
C GLU A 756 -38.52 98.88 -35.90
N GLU A 757 -37.38 99.43 -36.31
CA GLU A 757 -37.32 100.72 -37.02
C GLU A 757 -38.11 100.70 -38.35
N MET A 758 -37.96 99.63 -39.15
CA MET A 758 -38.74 99.46 -40.38
C MET A 758 -40.23 99.32 -40.11
N THR A 759 -40.63 98.62 -39.05
CA THR A 759 -42.06 98.45 -38.69
C THR A 759 -42.66 99.81 -38.29
N ALA A 760 -41.96 100.59 -37.46
CA ALA A 760 -42.36 101.94 -37.09
C ALA A 760 -42.41 102.92 -38.28
N TYR A 761 -41.64 102.68 -39.35
CA TYR A 761 -41.73 103.41 -40.61
C TYR A 761 -42.94 102.98 -41.45
N VAL A 762 -43.19 101.67 -41.57
CA VAL A 762 -44.34 101.10 -42.30
C VAL A 762 -45.66 101.52 -41.66
N GLU A 763 -45.77 101.60 -40.33
CA GLU A 763 -46.97 102.13 -39.67
C GLU A 763 -47.21 103.59 -40.01
N LYS A 764 -46.18 104.46 -39.96
CA LYS A 764 -46.28 105.88 -40.34
C LYS A 764 -46.73 106.05 -41.79
N VAL A 765 -46.20 105.26 -42.72
CA VAL A 765 -46.62 105.27 -44.14
C VAL A 765 -48.07 104.75 -44.29
N SER A 766 -48.45 103.73 -43.52
CA SER A 766 -49.80 103.15 -43.54
C SER A 766 -50.86 104.08 -42.92
N GLU A 767 -50.49 104.89 -41.93
CA GLU A 767 -51.34 105.91 -41.32
C GLU A 767 -51.45 107.15 -42.22
N ALA A 768 -50.36 107.57 -42.86
CA ALA A 768 -50.40 108.61 -43.89
C ALA A 768 -51.29 108.21 -45.08
N ARG A 769 -51.20 106.96 -45.55
CA ARG A 769 -52.06 106.42 -46.62
C ARG A 769 -53.53 106.36 -46.20
N ARG A 770 -53.84 106.01 -44.94
CA ARG A 770 -55.20 106.05 -44.37
C ARG A 770 -55.73 107.45 -44.06
N LYS A 771 -54.95 108.50 -44.30
CA LYS A 771 -55.36 109.92 -44.27
C LYS A 771 -55.43 110.56 -45.66
N ALA A 772 -55.15 109.78 -46.71
CA ALA A 772 -55.15 110.19 -48.12
C ALA A 772 -56.16 109.39 -48.99
N ILE A 773 -56.93 108.51 -48.35
CA ILE A 773 -58.11 107.79 -48.87
C ILE A 773 -59.29 108.28 -48.03
#